data_AF-A0A813DR48-F1
#
_entry.id   AF-A0A813DR48-F1
#
_cell.length_a   1.000
_cell.length_b   1.000
_cell.length_c   1.000
_cell.angle_alpha   90.00
_cell.angle_beta   90.00
_cell.angle_gamma   90.00
#
_symmetry.space_group_name_H-M   'P 1'
#
loop_
_entity.id
_entity.type
_entity.pdbx_description
1 polymer ?
#
loop_
_entity_poly.entity_id
_entity_poly.type
_entity_poly.pdbx_seq_one_letter_code
_entity_poly.pdbx_strand_id
1 'polypeptide(L)'
;MHLRLAWCELLGREVEYLALSRDTTESDLKQRREIRGGSLLWADQPPVRAAREGRVLILDGLEKAERNVLPTLNNLLENREMSLQDGTFLTSPERFDSLALADTEGARLVRVHQDFRVIALGLPVPVFPGFPLDPPLRSRFQARHVGPPSLPLQLAELRSKFPGVPLEVLEALASFCDAVAQMSSAGSEVPGPKPWPVPDSVLALACASLARFPAEPAARMLHRAYPYSLLPAEAAKACSDSLVLLRLYGGDEPSGVYPAVDVQSESEHSDALVLSLASGEGGGKEPLRVRLLGGGGSLSLAVPAPLVDTATHSALLSEALQVAAEGRSVCFVGPAGEGKSALARRFAAVLGFPSAKVFTLHVYKDMTSRDLFQRRSTDASGDTRWEPSPLLTAALTGGLCVLDGLQRLRPDTLAALQTLCSDQDVDLPDGTRLCRPDRFEAARVAGGAVHGSSARLPLGLLCRPTEVESSGSQSGAESDQQRWLQPVHGNFRLVALALPPGQKPADQWLSAELLPLFGWIVVPRLASEERAAVLATRCPSPQLPRILRLAGRANLFSCKAMCTAQDAAADTVRINLPMLAEQDKPVSRWDAGDGRFVEMYEGSRLVVGAADKEEADRTIEEWTQWRQMSPRGAQRASEVQAVAAAAEQARLAREQEERGRVEAQKQALGEAVVAK
;
A
#
# COMPACT_ATOMS: atom_id res chain seq x y z
N MET A 1 0.78 17.74 15.40
CA MET A 1 0.86 16.86 16.59
C MET A 1 1.91 17.29 17.64
N HIS A 2 3.18 17.55 17.29
CA HIS A 2 4.22 17.85 18.29
C HIS A 2 3.95 19.07 19.18
N LEU A 3 3.48 20.18 18.60
CA LEU A 3 3.24 21.43 19.35
C LEU A 3 2.23 21.28 20.49
N ARG A 4 1.12 20.55 20.27
CA ARG A 4 0.08 20.34 21.30
C ARG A 4 0.59 19.47 22.46
N LEU A 5 1.41 18.46 22.15
CA LEU A 5 1.98 17.58 23.17
C LEU A 5 3.00 18.35 24.02
N ALA A 6 3.87 19.14 23.39
CA ALA A 6 4.80 20.02 24.09
C ALA A 6 4.07 21.04 24.99
N TRP A 7 2.94 21.59 24.53
CA TRP A 7 2.12 22.49 25.34
C TRP A 7 1.51 21.79 26.57
N CYS A 8 0.98 20.57 26.40
CA CYS A 8 0.44 19.79 27.51
C CYS A 8 1.55 19.39 28.51
N GLU A 9 2.75 19.10 28.00
CA GLU A 9 3.92 18.76 28.80
C GLU A 9 4.37 19.94 29.67
N LEU A 10 4.48 21.13 29.08
CA LEU A 10 4.82 22.35 29.81
C LEU A 10 3.83 22.68 30.93
N LEU A 11 2.55 22.33 30.75
CA LEU A 11 1.50 22.55 31.75
C LEU A 11 1.30 21.36 32.71
N GLY A 12 2.01 20.25 32.50
CA GLY A 12 1.83 19.02 33.28
C GLY A 12 0.40 18.48 33.25
N ARG A 13 -0.29 18.63 32.11
CA ARG A 13 -1.68 18.19 31.93
C ARG A 13 -1.74 16.83 31.25
N GLU A 14 -2.55 15.95 31.80
CA GLU A 14 -2.93 14.67 31.19
C GLU A 14 -3.81 14.89 29.96
N VAL A 15 -3.72 13.96 29.01
CA VAL A 15 -4.34 14.10 27.70
C VAL A 15 -5.09 12.83 27.33
N GLU A 16 -6.26 12.98 26.75
CA GLU A 16 -7.01 11.91 26.08
C GLU A 16 -7.00 12.17 24.58
N TYR A 17 -6.67 11.17 23.78
CA TYR A 17 -6.56 11.29 22.33
C TYR A 17 -7.72 10.60 21.63
N LEU A 18 -8.29 11.25 20.62
CA LEU A 18 -9.29 10.67 19.75
C LEU A 18 -9.03 11.07 18.29
N ALA A 19 -8.71 10.09 17.46
CA ALA A 19 -8.68 10.25 16.01
C ALA A 19 -10.10 10.15 15.45
N LEU A 20 -10.57 11.23 14.81
CA LEU A 20 -11.84 11.27 14.14
C LEU A 20 -11.68 10.73 12.71
N SER A 21 -12.68 9.98 12.31
CA SER A 21 -12.81 9.42 10.97
C SER A 21 -14.27 9.49 10.56
N ARG A 22 -14.52 9.22 9.28
CA ARG A 22 -15.89 9.06 8.81
C ARG A 22 -16.65 7.93 9.53
N ASP A 23 -15.94 6.93 10.06
CA ASP A 23 -16.54 5.79 10.77
C ASP A 23 -16.73 6.05 12.27
N THR A 24 -16.39 7.25 12.75
CA THR A 24 -16.56 7.59 14.16
C THR A 24 -18.05 7.71 14.47
N THR A 25 -18.50 6.95 15.46
CA THR A 25 -19.91 6.88 15.88
C THR A 25 -20.11 7.58 17.22
N GLU A 26 -21.36 7.84 17.61
CA GLU A 26 -21.65 8.36 18.96
C GLU A 26 -21.14 7.45 20.09
N SER A 27 -21.08 6.14 19.84
CA SER A 27 -20.57 5.18 20.83
C SER A 27 -19.07 5.34 21.06
N ASP A 28 -18.33 6.00 20.16
CA ASP A 28 -16.90 6.33 20.35
C ASP A 28 -16.69 7.66 21.05
N LEU A 29 -17.73 8.48 21.11
CA LEU A 29 -17.70 9.77 21.81
C LEU A 29 -18.23 9.66 23.23
N LYS A 30 -19.25 8.82 23.43
CA LYS A 30 -19.96 8.62 24.70
C LYS A 30 -19.42 7.39 25.43
N GLN A 31 -20.18 6.29 25.35
CA GLN A 31 -19.91 5.03 26.00
C GLN A 31 -20.13 3.88 25.01
N ARG A 32 -19.31 2.83 25.13
CA ARG A 32 -19.50 1.58 24.41
C ARG A 32 -20.15 0.54 25.31
N ARG A 33 -21.09 -0.21 24.73
CA ARG A 33 -21.72 -1.35 25.39
C ARG A 33 -20.85 -2.60 25.25
N GLU A 34 -20.49 -3.24 26.36
CA GLU A 34 -19.79 -4.52 26.41
C GLU A 34 -20.61 -5.53 27.23
N ILE A 35 -20.60 -6.80 26.83
CA ILE A 35 -21.23 -7.89 27.57
C ILE A 35 -20.10 -8.73 28.15
N ARG A 36 -20.03 -8.83 29.48
CA ARG A 36 -19.07 -9.68 30.21
C ARG A 36 -19.80 -10.43 31.32
N GLY A 37 -19.61 -11.75 31.39
CA GLY A 37 -20.26 -12.61 32.37
C GLY A 37 -21.79 -12.53 32.30
N GLY A 38 -22.35 -12.38 31.10
CA GLY A 38 -23.80 -12.18 30.91
C GLY A 38 -24.36 -10.85 31.43
N SER A 39 -23.51 -9.94 31.90
CA SER A 39 -23.87 -8.60 32.37
C SER A 39 -23.45 -7.53 31.38
N LEU A 40 -24.25 -6.45 31.32
CA LEU A 40 -24.05 -5.34 30.41
C LEU A 40 -23.23 -4.24 31.09
N LEU A 41 -22.02 -4.00 30.59
CA LEU A 41 -21.08 -2.99 31.05
C LEU A 41 -21.01 -1.83 30.05
N TRP A 42 -20.87 -0.62 30.58
CA TRP A 42 -20.70 0.59 29.79
C TRP A 42 -19.26 1.09 29.96
N ALA A 43 -18.49 1.08 28.87
CA ALA A 43 -17.11 1.53 28.85
C ALA A 43 -17.02 2.99 28.36
N ASP A 44 -16.56 3.89 29.23
CA ASP A 44 -16.37 5.31 28.94
C ASP A 44 -15.32 5.52 27.85
N GLN A 45 -15.63 6.36 26.87
CA GLN A 45 -14.72 6.71 25.77
C GLN A 45 -13.89 7.97 26.07
N PRO A 46 -12.84 8.27 25.28
CA PRO A 46 -11.90 9.36 25.59
C PRO A 46 -12.56 10.72 25.92
N PRO A 47 -13.61 11.18 25.22
CA PRO A 47 -14.25 12.46 25.57
C PRO A 47 -14.93 12.45 26.94
N VAL A 48 -15.57 11.35 27.33
CA VAL A 48 -16.22 11.19 28.64
C VAL A 48 -15.18 11.14 29.75
N ARG A 49 -14.12 10.34 29.58
CA ARG A 49 -13.02 10.29 30.55
C ARG A 49 -12.35 11.64 30.72
N ALA A 50 -12.07 12.35 29.63
CA ALA A 50 -11.50 13.69 29.69
C ALA A 50 -12.38 14.68 30.45
N ALA A 51 -13.70 14.63 30.22
CA ALA A 51 -14.66 15.49 30.89
C ALA A 51 -14.79 15.19 32.40
N ARG A 52 -14.78 13.91 32.79
CA ARG A 52 -14.86 13.49 34.20
C ARG A 52 -13.58 13.80 34.99
N GLU A 53 -12.43 13.52 34.39
CA GLU A 53 -11.11 13.61 35.04
C GLU A 53 -10.46 15.00 34.90
N GLY A 54 -10.99 15.87 34.02
CA GLY A 54 -10.41 17.19 33.76
C GLY A 54 -9.15 17.18 32.90
N ARG A 55 -9.01 16.16 32.05
CA ARG A 55 -7.90 16.01 31.12
C ARG A 55 -8.10 16.87 29.87
N VAL A 56 -7.03 17.09 29.12
CA VAL A 56 -7.08 17.76 27.82
C VAL A 56 -7.52 16.73 26.76
N LEU A 57 -8.66 16.95 26.13
CA LEU A 57 -9.10 16.13 24.99
C LEU A 57 -8.46 16.65 23.69
N ILE A 58 -7.74 15.78 22.99
CA ILE A 58 -7.22 16.06 21.65
C ILE A 58 -8.12 15.37 20.62
N LEU A 59 -8.75 16.18 19.77
CA LEU A 59 -9.50 15.71 18.60
C LEU A 59 -8.62 15.86 17.36
N ASP A 60 -8.33 14.76 16.67
CA ASP A 60 -7.55 14.77 15.42
C ASP A 60 -8.44 14.50 14.21
N GLY A 61 -8.21 15.19 13.09
CA GLY A 61 -9.00 15.01 11.87
C GLY A 61 -10.43 15.55 11.95
N LEU A 62 -10.64 16.74 12.53
CA LEU A 62 -11.97 17.33 12.67
C LEU A 62 -12.70 17.49 11.33
N GLU A 63 -11.96 17.73 10.23
CA GLU A 63 -12.50 17.79 8.87
C GLU A 63 -13.05 16.46 8.34
N LYS A 64 -12.71 15.33 8.97
CA LYS A 64 -13.15 13.98 8.56
C LYS A 64 -14.37 13.49 9.32
N ALA A 65 -14.80 14.22 10.35
CA ALA A 65 -15.93 13.83 11.19
C ALA A 65 -17.25 13.84 10.40
N GLU A 66 -18.07 12.81 10.59
CA GLU A 66 -19.42 12.79 10.01
C GLU A 66 -20.36 13.76 10.72
N ARG A 67 -21.37 14.25 9.98
CA ARG A 67 -22.34 15.23 10.49
C ARG A 67 -23.18 14.73 11.66
N ASN A 68 -23.37 13.43 11.79
CA ASN A 68 -24.13 12.80 12.88
C ASN A 68 -23.47 12.95 14.25
N VAL A 69 -22.13 13.02 14.32
CA VAL A 69 -21.40 13.14 15.60
C VAL A 69 -21.18 14.59 16.04
N LEU A 70 -21.30 15.55 15.12
CA LEU A 70 -21.07 16.97 15.40
C LEU A 70 -22.02 17.55 16.46
N PRO A 71 -23.32 17.23 16.53
CA PRO A 71 -24.20 17.73 17.59
C PRO A 71 -23.75 17.28 18.99
N THR A 72 -23.32 16.03 19.13
CA THR A 72 -22.80 15.50 20.39
C THR A 72 -21.52 16.23 20.81
N LEU A 73 -20.60 16.48 19.87
CA LEU A 73 -19.40 17.28 20.13
C LEU A 73 -19.73 18.74 20.47
N ASN A 74 -20.66 19.36 19.74
CA ASN A 74 -21.05 20.75 19.96
C ASN A 74 -21.61 20.96 21.36
N ASN A 75 -22.48 20.07 21.84
CA ASN A 75 -23.05 20.16 23.19
C ASN A 75 -21.99 20.01 24.28
N LEU A 76 -21.03 19.10 24.10
CA LEU A 76 -19.92 18.93 25.03
C LEU A 76 -19.01 20.17 25.08
N LEU A 77 -18.73 20.76 23.90
CA LEU A 77 -17.86 21.94 23.78
C LEU A 77 -18.51 23.22 24.31
N GLU A 78 -19.82 23.36 24.16
CA GLU A 78 -20.57 24.54 24.60
C GLU A 78 -20.94 24.49 26.07
N ASN A 79 -21.73 23.47 26.39
CA ASN A 79 -22.50 23.42 27.63
C ASN A 79 -21.81 22.52 28.65
N ARG A 80 -20.75 21.80 28.24
CA ARG A 80 -20.17 20.69 29.01
C ARG A 80 -21.24 19.65 29.36
N GLU A 81 -22.13 19.40 28.41
CA GLU A 81 -23.29 18.53 28.59
C GLU A 81 -23.30 17.40 27.58
N MET A 82 -23.58 16.19 28.07
CA MET A 82 -23.67 15.00 27.23
C MET A 82 -24.52 13.94 27.92
N SER A 83 -25.50 13.41 27.20
CA SER A 83 -26.24 12.23 27.64
C SER A 83 -25.44 10.96 27.38
N LEU A 84 -25.35 10.11 28.40
CA LEU A 84 -24.64 8.84 28.37
C LEU A 84 -25.63 7.67 28.24
N GLN A 85 -25.14 6.52 27.80
CA GLN A 85 -26.00 5.38 27.45
C GLN A 85 -26.42 4.55 28.67
N ASP A 86 -25.69 4.67 29.77
CA ASP A 86 -26.03 4.13 31.10
C ASP A 86 -27.14 4.91 31.84
N GLY A 87 -27.66 5.97 31.20
CA GLY A 87 -28.67 6.87 31.76
C GLY A 87 -28.10 7.98 32.63
N THR A 88 -26.78 8.09 32.75
CA THR A 88 -26.13 9.23 33.40
C THR A 88 -26.07 10.44 32.45
N PHE A 89 -25.90 11.63 33.03
CA PHE A 89 -25.84 12.87 32.26
C PHE A 89 -24.68 13.74 32.75
N LEU A 90 -23.73 14.03 31.86
CA LEU A 90 -22.67 14.98 32.12
C LEU A 90 -23.27 16.39 32.17
N THR A 91 -22.95 17.16 33.21
CA THR A 91 -23.41 18.53 33.35
C THR A 91 -22.28 19.47 33.76
N SER A 92 -22.46 20.75 33.45
CA SER A 92 -21.45 21.78 33.73
C SER A 92 -21.21 21.91 35.25
N PRO A 93 -19.98 22.25 35.67
CA PRO A 93 -19.67 22.43 37.08
C PRO A 93 -20.61 23.44 37.77
N GLU A 94 -20.90 24.56 37.10
CA GLU A 94 -21.79 25.61 37.63
C GLU A 94 -23.22 25.12 37.82
N ARG A 95 -23.77 24.36 36.86
CA ARG A 95 -25.12 23.80 36.96
C ARG A 95 -25.18 22.73 38.04
N PHE A 96 -24.19 21.84 38.09
CA PHE A 96 -24.12 20.83 39.13
C PHE A 96 -24.07 21.43 40.54
N ASP A 97 -23.22 22.43 40.73
CA ASP A 97 -23.04 23.10 42.02
C ASP A 97 -24.28 23.92 42.42
N SER A 98 -25.15 24.30 41.47
CA SER A 98 -26.41 25.01 41.71
C SER A 98 -27.59 24.10 42.11
N LEU A 99 -27.48 22.78 41.91
CA LEU A 99 -28.53 21.82 42.22
C LEU A 99 -28.45 21.38 43.69
N ALA A 100 -29.61 21.25 44.35
CA ALA A 100 -29.66 20.70 45.70
C ALA A 100 -29.29 19.21 45.68
N LEU A 101 -28.54 18.74 46.68
CA LEU A 101 -28.08 17.33 46.80
C LEU A 101 -29.22 16.31 46.60
N ALA A 102 -30.44 16.63 47.03
CA ALA A 102 -31.62 15.76 46.88
C ALA A 102 -32.09 15.54 45.43
N ASP A 103 -31.85 16.50 44.52
CA ASP A 103 -32.21 16.36 43.09
C ASP A 103 -31.15 15.59 42.28
N THR A 104 -29.93 15.46 42.82
CA THR A 104 -28.83 14.78 42.11
C THR A 104 -28.89 13.24 42.18
N GLU A 105 -29.45 12.67 43.26
CA GLU A 105 -29.56 11.22 43.43
C GLU A 105 -30.60 10.58 42.48
N GLY A 106 -31.67 11.31 42.13
CA GLY A 106 -32.69 10.86 41.19
C GLY A 106 -32.30 11.02 39.71
N ALA A 107 -31.43 11.98 39.40
CA ALA A 107 -31.14 12.40 38.02
C ALA A 107 -29.86 11.80 37.41
N ARG A 108 -29.12 10.95 38.14
CA ARG A 108 -27.85 10.31 37.69
C ARG A 108 -26.88 11.32 37.04
N LEU A 109 -26.76 12.50 37.63
CA LEU A 109 -25.94 13.59 37.11
C LEU A 109 -24.46 13.36 37.44
N VAL A 110 -23.58 13.64 36.48
CA VAL A 110 -22.13 13.57 36.65
C VAL A 110 -21.53 14.94 36.38
N ARG A 111 -20.80 15.46 37.35
CA ARG A 111 -20.15 16.77 37.26
C ARG A 111 -18.96 16.72 36.30
N VAL A 112 -18.92 17.61 35.30
CA VAL A 112 -17.74 17.82 34.46
C VAL A 112 -16.68 18.60 35.23
N HIS A 113 -15.42 18.20 35.09
CA HIS A 113 -14.30 18.84 35.78
C HIS A 113 -13.98 20.24 35.21
N GLN A 114 -13.64 21.20 36.08
CA GLN A 114 -13.40 22.59 35.67
C GLN A 114 -12.17 22.77 34.76
N ASP A 115 -11.17 21.90 34.92
CA ASP A 115 -9.96 21.89 34.09
C ASP A 115 -10.12 21.22 32.72
N PHE A 116 -11.30 20.68 32.40
CA PHE A 116 -11.54 20.08 31.09
C PHE A 116 -11.28 21.10 29.96
N ARG A 117 -10.42 20.75 29.01
CA ARG A 117 -10.06 21.56 27.84
C ARG A 117 -10.03 20.69 26.59
N VAL A 118 -10.28 21.31 25.44
CA VAL A 118 -10.27 20.61 24.15
C VAL A 118 -9.32 21.30 23.18
N ILE A 119 -8.47 20.52 22.51
CA ILE A 119 -7.61 20.94 21.40
C ILE A 119 -8.03 20.15 20.17
N ALA A 120 -8.53 20.81 19.14
CA ALA A 120 -8.85 20.17 17.87
C ALA A 120 -7.79 20.47 16.81
N LEU A 121 -7.41 19.44 16.05
CA LEU A 121 -6.63 19.57 14.83
C LEU A 121 -7.53 19.31 13.62
N GLY A 122 -7.26 20.06 12.55
CA GLY A 122 -7.82 19.76 11.26
C GLY A 122 -7.02 20.38 10.13
N LEU A 123 -7.21 19.82 8.93
CA LEU A 123 -6.55 20.28 7.71
C LEU A 123 -7.39 21.33 6.97
N PRO A 124 -6.75 22.28 6.25
CA PRO A 124 -7.49 23.27 5.48
C PRO A 124 -8.15 22.65 4.24
N VAL A 125 -9.49 22.69 4.19
CA VAL A 125 -10.31 22.28 3.05
C VAL A 125 -10.57 23.51 2.15
N PRO A 126 -10.41 23.46 0.82
CA PRO A 126 -10.36 22.28 -0.05
C PRO A 126 -8.95 21.80 -0.46
N VAL A 127 -7.87 22.32 0.13
CA VAL A 127 -6.50 21.89 -0.21
C VAL A 127 -6.31 20.41 0.12
N PHE A 128 -6.85 19.98 1.26
CA PHE A 128 -6.92 18.59 1.67
C PHE A 128 -8.35 18.05 1.56
N PRO A 129 -8.52 16.74 1.31
CA PRO A 129 -9.85 16.12 1.26
C PRO A 129 -10.49 16.14 2.65
N GLY A 130 -11.77 16.51 2.71
CA GLY A 130 -12.53 16.57 3.96
C GLY A 130 -13.77 17.45 3.83
N PHE A 131 -14.50 17.58 4.93
CA PHE A 131 -15.62 18.49 5.06
C PHE A 131 -15.15 19.82 5.62
N PRO A 132 -15.55 20.96 5.02
CA PRO A 132 -15.28 22.25 5.62
C PRO A 132 -15.98 22.32 6.99
N LEU A 133 -15.31 22.95 7.96
CA LEU A 133 -15.82 23.08 9.31
C LEU A 133 -17.15 23.86 9.32
N ASP A 134 -18.17 23.25 9.91
CA ASP A 134 -19.48 23.89 10.08
C ASP A 134 -19.35 25.19 10.89
N PRO A 135 -20.03 26.30 10.50
CA PRO A 135 -19.91 27.57 11.18
C PRO A 135 -20.14 27.54 12.71
N PRO A 136 -21.12 26.78 13.25
CA PRO A 136 -21.32 26.65 14.69
C PRO A 136 -20.13 26.00 15.41
N LEU A 137 -19.53 24.97 14.82
CA LEU A 137 -18.37 24.30 15.40
C LEU A 137 -17.13 25.20 15.32
N ARG A 138 -16.96 25.90 14.20
CA ARG A 138 -15.84 26.82 13.97
C ARG A 138 -15.80 27.96 14.98
N SER A 139 -16.95 28.53 15.36
CA SER A 139 -17.00 29.66 16.30
C SER A 139 -16.64 29.29 17.74
N ARG A 140 -16.64 27.99 18.09
CA ARG A 140 -16.28 27.49 19.43
C ARG A 140 -14.79 27.29 19.65
N PHE A 141 -14.02 27.32 18.58
CA PHE A 141 -12.57 27.21 18.65
C PHE A 141 -11.91 28.55 18.37
N GLN A 142 -10.91 28.88 19.17
CA GLN A 142 -9.94 29.93 18.82
C GLN A 142 -8.97 29.37 17.78
N ALA A 143 -9.39 29.38 16.51
CA ALA A 143 -8.60 28.82 15.42
C ALA A 143 -7.27 29.55 15.24
N ARG A 144 -6.20 28.78 15.01
CA ARG A 144 -4.85 29.26 14.68
C ARG A 144 -4.36 28.51 13.45
N HIS A 145 -3.94 29.24 12.43
CA HIS A 145 -3.32 28.66 11.25
C HIS A 145 -1.83 28.45 11.50
N VAL A 146 -1.34 27.24 11.23
CA VAL A 146 0.09 26.90 11.28
C VAL A 146 0.53 26.62 9.85
N GLY A 147 1.27 27.55 9.27
CA GLY A 147 1.84 27.40 7.93
C GLY A 147 3.17 26.64 7.94
N PRO A 148 3.66 26.23 6.76
CA PRO A 148 5.00 25.67 6.64
C PRO A 148 6.07 26.70 7.06
N PRO A 149 7.22 26.25 7.59
CA PRO A 149 8.33 27.14 7.92
C PRO A 149 8.87 27.83 6.66
N SER A 150 9.52 28.98 6.83
CA SER A 150 10.21 29.63 5.71
C SER A 150 11.41 28.78 5.25
N LEU A 151 11.73 28.82 3.96
CA LEU A 151 12.86 28.07 3.38
C LEU A 151 14.18 28.22 4.18
N PRO A 152 14.59 29.42 4.64
CA PRO A 152 15.81 29.57 5.45
C PRO A 152 15.74 28.83 6.79
N LEU A 153 14.58 28.84 7.46
CA LEU A 153 14.38 28.12 8.72
C LEU A 153 14.37 26.60 8.50
N GLN A 154 13.72 26.15 7.43
CA GLN A 154 13.68 24.74 7.04
C GLN A 154 15.08 24.21 6.73
N LEU A 155 15.90 24.96 5.98
CA LEU A 155 17.29 24.60 5.68
C LEU A 155 18.16 24.59 6.93
N ALA A 156 18.00 25.56 7.84
CA ALA A 156 18.72 25.58 9.11
C ALA A 156 18.39 24.34 9.97
N GLU A 157 17.12 23.94 10.01
CA GLU A 157 16.67 22.74 10.71
C GLU A 157 17.23 21.46 10.05
N LEU A 158 17.14 21.33 8.73
CA LEU A 158 17.68 20.17 7.99
C LEU A 158 19.19 20.04 8.15
N ARG A 159 19.93 21.15 8.11
CA ARG A 159 21.38 21.18 8.33
C ARG A 159 21.75 20.75 9.74
N SER A 160 20.97 21.17 10.73
CA SER A 160 21.16 20.77 12.14
C SER A 160 20.90 19.26 12.33
N LYS A 161 19.86 18.73 11.70
CA LYS A 161 19.48 17.31 11.81
C LYS A 161 20.37 16.37 10.99
N PHE A 162 20.82 16.80 9.81
CA PHE A 162 21.53 15.96 8.84
C PHE A 162 22.86 16.60 8.41
N PRO A 163 23.84 16.73 9.32
CA PRO A 163 25.12 17.38 9.02
C PRO A 163 25.98 16.62 8.00
N GLY A 164 25.69 15.34 7.75
CA GLY A 164 26.40 14.50 6.78
C GLY A 164 25.97 14.66 5.33
N VAL A 165 24.87 15.37 5.05
CA VAL A 165 24.38 15.58 3.67
C VAL A 165 24.92 16.92 3.14
N PRO A 166 25.46 16.97 1.90
CA PRO A 166 25.95 18.21 1.32
C PRO A 166 24.86 19.29 1.23
N LEU A 167 25.23 20.53 1.52
CA LEU A 167 24.29 21.67 1.54
C LEU A 167 23.59 21.86 0.19
N GLU A 168 24.31 21.70 -0.92
CA GLU A 168 23.76 21.79 -2.28
C GLU A 168 22.60 20.80 -2.51
N VAL A 169 22.72 19.59 -1.96
CA VAL A 169 21.68 18.56 -2.07
C VAL A 169 20.48 18.90 -1.19
N LEU A 170 20.72 19.41 0.03
CA LEU A 170 19.64 19.86 0.93
C LEU A 170 18.86 21.03 0.32
N GLU A 171 19.56 22.01 -0.25
CA GLU A 171 18.95 23.15 -0.95
C GLU A 171 18.15 22.68 -2.16
N ALA A 172 18.72 21.81 -3.00
CA ALA A 172 18.03 21.24 -4.16
C ALA A 172 16.76 20.47 -3.78
N LEU A 173 16.80 19.64 -2.72
CA LEU A 173 15.62 18.90 -2.25
C LEU A 173 14.55 19.84 -1.68
N ALA A 174 14.94 20.85 -0.90
CA ALA A 174 13.99 21.83 -0.35
C ALA A 174 13.36 22.67 -1.48
N SER A 175 14.16 23.11 -2.47
CA SER A 175 13.67 23.80 -3.66
C SER A 175 12.74 22.93 -4.50
N PHE A 176 13.00 21.62 -4.62
CA PHE A 176 12.07 20.68 -5.26
C PHE A 176 10.72 20.66 -4.54
N CYS A 177 10.72 20.51 -3.20
CA CYS A 177 9.49 20.49 -2.41
C CYS A 177 8.70 21.81 -2.53
N ASP A 178 9.37 22.96 -2.50
CA ASP A 178 8.73 24.26 -2.69
C ASP A 178 8.14 24.40 -4.10
N ALA A 179 8.86 23.97 -5.14
CA ALA A 179 8.33 23.96 -6.51
C ALA A 179 7.08 23.08 -6.65
N VAL A 180 7.07 21.90 -6.03
CA VAL A 180 5.88 21.03 -6.02
C VAL A 180 4.72 21.66 -5.23
N ALA A 181 4.99 22.28 -4.09
CA ALA A 181 3.98 22.98 -3.30
C ALA A 181 3.36 24.15 -4.08
N GLN A 182 4.18 24.91 -4.82
CA GLN A 182 3.72 25.97 -5.73
C GLN A 182 2.83 25.41 -6.83
N MET A 183 3.21 24.29 -7.46
CA MET A 183 2.39 23.59 -8.47
C MET A 183 1.04 23.08 -7.90
N SER A 184 1.03 22.57 -6.67
CA SER A 184 -0.20 22.14 -5.99
C SER A 184 -1.11 23.32 -5.62
N SER A 185 -0.53 24.48 -5.28
CA SER A 185 -1.24 25.68 -4.80
C SER A 185 -1.73 26.63 -5.90
N ALA A 186 -1.11 26.61 -7.09
CA ALA A 186 -1.60 27.37 -8.24
C ALA A 186 -3.07 26.99 -8.48
N GLY A 187 -3.98 27.97 -8.57
CA GLY A 187 -5.44 27.77 -8.52
C GLY A 187 -6.06 26.92 -9.64
N SER A 188 -7.34 27.11 -9.95
CA SER A 188 -8.01 26.40 -11.07
C SER A 188 -7.54 26.84 -12.47
N GLU A 189 -6.52 27.70 -12.56
CA GLU A 189 -6.08 28.31 -13.82
C GLU A 189 -5.15 27.42 -14.65
N VAL A 190 -4.57 26.37 -14.06
CA VAL A 190 -3.76 25.38 -14.80
C VAL A 190 -4.62 24.14 -15.08
N PRO A 191 -4.95 23.85 -16.35
CA PRO A 191 -5.63 22.61 -16.71
C PRO A 191 -4.67 21.44 -16.47
N GLY A 192 -5.08 20.48 -15.64
CA GLY A 192 -4.32 19.25 -15.42
C GLY A 192 -4.48 18.71 -13.99
N PRO A 193 -4.24 17.41 -13.79
CA PRO A 193 -4.27 16.79 -12.47
C PRO A 193 -3.02 17.17 -11.66
N LYS A 194 -3.25 17.75 -10.46
CA LYS A 194 -2.20 18.37 -9.63
C LYS A 194 -1.33 17.34 -8.91
N PRO A 195 -0.05 17.66 -8.62
CA PRO A 195 0.77 16.83 -7.76
C PRO A 195 0.23 16.80 -6.34
N TRP A 196 0.47 15.70 -5.63
CA TRP A 196 0.13 15.59 -4.21
C TRP A 196 0.94 16.61 -3.41
N PRO A 197 0.33 17.33 -2.45
CA PRO A 197 1.08 18.18 -1.53
C PRO A 197 2.20 17.39 -0.86
N VAL A 198 3.39 18.00 -0.76
CA VAL A 198 4.56 17.36 -0.14
C VAL A 198 4.62 17.76 1.33
N PRO A 199 4.39 16.84 2.28
CA PRO A 199 4.59 17.13 3.70
C PRO A 199 6.07 17.37 4.02
N ASP A 200 6.35 18.21 5.02
CA ASP A 200 7.72 18.41 5.53
C ASP A 200 8.40 17.12 5.98
N SER A 201 7.61 16.15 6.45
CA SER A 201 8.12 14.82 6.83
C SER A 201 8.69 14.05 5.64
N VAL A 202 8.18 14.23 4.42
CA VAL A 202 8.72 13.57 3.22
C VAL A 202 10.14 14.07 2.91
N LEU A 203 10.37 15.38 3.04
CA LEU A 203 11.70 15.96 2.90
C LEU A 203 12.66 15.44 3.98
N ALA A 204 12.21 15.42 5.24
CA ALA A 204 13.00 14.88 6.33
C ALA A 204 13.35 13.39 6.14
N LEU A 205 12.42 12.60 5.60
CA LEU A 205 12.64 11.18 5.28
C LEU A 205 13.67 11.01 4.16
N ALA A 206 13.57 11.77 3.07
CA ALA A 206 14.55 11.73 1.98
C ALA A 206 15.97 12.11 2.45
N CYS A 207 16.08 13.15 3.29
CA CYS A 207 17.35 13.57 3.89
C CYS A 207 17.91 12.52 4.87
N ALA A 208 17.05 11.88 5.68
CA ALA A 208 17.45 10.80 6.58
C ALA A 208 17.96 9.58 5.81
N SER A 209 17.29 9.21 4.72
CA SER A 209 17.74 8.13 3.82
C SER A 209 19.09 8.46 3.21
N LEU A 210 19.30 9.69 2.72
CA LEU A 210 20.59 10.13 2.16
C LEU A 210 21.71 10.15 3.19
N ALA A 211 21.43 10.60 4.42
CA ALA A 211 22.42 10.59 5.50
C ALA A 211 22.87 9.16 5.85
N ARG A 212 21.97 8.19 5.73
CA ARG A 212 22.26 6.77 6.00
C ARG A 212 22.89 6.06 4.81
N PHE A 213 22.52 6.43 3.58
CA PHE A 213 22.98 5.82 2.33
C PHE A 213 23.57 6.88 1.37
N PRO A 214 24.74 7.46 1.70
CA PRO A 214 25.32 8.58 0.95
C PRO A 214 25.81 8.21 -0.46
N ALA A 215 25.93 6.90 -0.75
CA ALA A 215 26.30 6.41 -2.08
C ALA A 215 25.12 6.35 -3.07
N GLU A 216 23.88 6.46 -2.56
CA GLU A 216 22.68 6.41 -3.41
C GLU A 216 22.35 7.79 -4.00
N PRO A 217 21.78 7.86 -5.22
CA PRO A 217 21.32 9.12 -5.79
C PRO A 217 20.18 9.76 -5.00
N ALA A 218 20.23 11.09 -4.83
CA ALA A 218 19.21 11.87 -4.14
C ALA A 218 17.81 11.73 -4.76
N ALA A 219 17.72 11.71 -6.10
CA ALA A 219 16.45 11.48 -6.80
C ALA A 219 15.79 10.14 -6.41
N ARG A 220 16.58 9.08 -6.18
CA ARG A 220 16.06 7.76 -5.78
C ARG A 220 15.56 7.77 -4.33
N MET A 221 16.32 8.38 -3.41
CA MET A 221 15.86 8.51 -2.01
C MET A 221 14.58 9.35 -1.93
N LEU A 222 14.50 10.42 -2.73
CA LEU A 222 13.30 11.22 -2.85
C LEU A 222 12.14 10.43 -3.45
N HIS A 223 12.35 9.64 -4.51
CA HIS A 223 11.30 8.80 -5.11
C HIS A 223 10.73 7.79 -4.11
N ARG A 224 11.56 7.24 -3.23
CA ARG A 224 11.11 6.34 -2.14
C ARG A 224 10.28 7.05 -1.06
N ALA A 225 10.49 8.35 -0.85
CA ALA A 225 9.69 9.15 0.08
C ALA A 225 8.45 9.76 -0.61
N TYR A 226 8.57 10.06 -1.89
CA TYR A 226 7.56 10.71 -2.74
C TYR A 226 7.58 10.03 -4.12
N PRO A 227 6.71 9.03 -4.38
CA PRO A 227 6.73 8.26 -5.62
C PRO A 227 6.14 9.06 -6.77
N TYR A 228 6.84 10.10 -7.23
CA TYR A 228 6.39 11.02 -8.28
C TYR A 228 6.10 10.32 -9.60
N SER A 229 6.66 9.14 -9.86
CA SER A 229 6.32 8.35 -11.07
C SER A 229 4.90 7.79 -11.07
N LEU A 230 4.22 7.78 -9.91
CA LEU A 230 2.81 7.39 -9.78
C LEU A 230 1.87 8.58 -9.99
N LEU A 231 2.39 9.79 -10.10
CA LEU A 231 1.59 10.96 -10.42
C LEU A 231 1.00 10.83 -11.83
N PRO A 232 -0.07 11.58 -12.13
CA PRO A 232 -0.51 11.78 -13.50
C PRO A 232 0.62 12.21 -14.43
N ALA A 233 0.57 11.80 -15.69
CA ALA A 233 1.68 11.92 -16.64
C ALA A 233 2.29 13.34 -16.74
N GLU A 234 1.45 14.38 -16.76
CA GLU A 234 1.90 15.78 -16.81
C GLU A 234 2.66 16.20 -15.54
N ALA A 235 2.11 15.88 -14.37
CA ALA A 235 2.74 16.19 -13.08
C ALA A 235 4.00 15.36 -12.84
N ALA A 236 4.00 14.08 -13.22
CA ALA A 236 5.17 13.21 -13.15
C ALA A 236 6.32 13.73 -14.04
N LYS A 237 5.99 14.20 -15.25
CA LYS A 237 6.95 14.84 -16.14
C LYS A 237 7.50 16.13 -15.54
N ALA A 238 6.65 17.02 -15.03
CA ALA A 238 7.09 18.26 -14.40
C ALA A 238 8.05 18.00 -13.21
N CYS A 239 7.73 17.00 -12.38
CA CYS A 239 8.64 16.58 -11.29
C CYS A 239 9.97 16.08 -11.85
N SER A 240 9.95 15.27 -12.92
CA SER A 240 11.17 14.75 -13.55
C SER A 240 12.04 15.86 -14.13
N ASP A 241 11.44 16.83 -14.81
CA ASP A 241 12.12 18.00 -15.36
C ASP A 241 12.74 18.87 -14.25
N SER A 242 12.04 19.05 -13.12
CA SER A 242 12.59 19.74 -11.94
C SER A 242 13.78 19.02 -11.33
N LEU A 243 13.77 17.69 -11.26
CA LEU A 243 14.91 16.91 -10.73
C LEU A 243 16.16 17.03 -11.60
N VAL A 244 15.98 17.07 -12.93
CA VAL A 244 17.08 17.31 -13.87
C VAL A 244 17.62 18.73 -13.72
N LEU A 245 16.74 19.73 -13.63
CA LEU A 245 17.13 21.13 -13.45
C LEU A 245 17.94 21.34 -12.15
N LEU A 246 17.52 20.68 -11.07
CA LEU A 246 18.15 20.76 -9.75
C LEU A 246 19.37 19.82 -9.60
N ARG A 247 19.78 19.13 -10.67
CA ARG A 247 20.94 18.21 -10.70
C ARG A 247 20.88 17.11 -9.63
N LEU A 248 19.67 16.67 -9.29
CA LEU A 248 19.43 15.57 -8.33
C LEU A 248 19.61 14.19 -8.97
N TYR A 249 19.66 14.13 -10.31
CA TYR A 249 20.09 12.97 -11.09
C TYR A 249 21.59 13.06 -11.41
N GLY A 250 22.32 11.97 -11.11
CA GLY A 250 23.68 11.80 -11.60
C GLY A 250 23.67 11.18 -13.00
N GLY A 251 23.59 12.00 -14.06
CA GLY A 251 23.72 11.54 -15.46
C GLY A 251 22.51 10.77 -16.03
N ASP A 252 22.71 10.17 -17.22
CA ASP A 252 21.73 9.29 -17.92
C ASP A 252 21.17 8.24 -16.97
N GLU A 253 19.90 7.83 -17.17
CA GLU A 253 19.14 6.93 -16.30
C GLU A 253 20.03 5.88 -15.63
N PRO A 254 19.95 5.69 -14.30
CA PRO A 254 20.70 4.63 -13.65
C PRO A 254 20.13 3.29 -14.13
N SER A 255 20.73 2.77 -15.20
CA SER A 255 20.59 1.40 -15.63
C SER A 255 20.81 0.53 -14.41
N GLY A 256 19.76 -0.18 -14.01
CA GLY A 256 19.64 -1.42 -13.25
C GLY A 256 20.78 -2.00 -12.40
N VAL A 257 21.82 -1.25 -12.04
CA VAL A 257 22.97 -1.70 -11.27
C VAL A 257 22.69 -1.30 -9.83
N TYR A 258 22.10 -2.25 -9.12
CA TYR A 258 21.88 -2.17 -7.70
C TYR A 258 23.11 -2.74 -7.02
N PRO A 259 23.59 -2.12 -5.93
CA PRO A 259 24.65 -2.74 -5.15
C PRO A 259 24.18 -4.13 -4.73
N ALA A 260 24.99 -5.14 -5.03
CA ALA A 260 24.76 -6.48 -4.49
C ALA A 260 24.73 -6.35 -2.97
N VAL A 261 23.58 -6.69 -2.37
CA VAL A 261 23.42 -6.67 -0.92
C VAL A 261 23.91 -8.01 -0.42
N ASP A 262 25.10 -8.03 0.16
CA ASP A 262 25.52 -9.17 0.95
C ASP A 262 24.88 -9.07 2.34
N VAL A 263 24.24 -10.14 2.79
CA VAL A 263 23.51 -10.17 4.07
C VAL A 263 24.21 -11.15 4.97
N GLN A 264 24.80 -10.65 6.05
CA GLN A 264 25.50 -11.45 7.04
C GLN A 264 24.82 -11.32 8.40
N SER A 265 24.78 -12.41 9.18
CA SER A 265 24.36 -12.35 10.59
C SER A 265 25.50 -11.77 11.44
N GLU A 266 25.15 -10.93 12.42
CA GLU A 266 26.13 -10.38 13.37
C GLU A 266 26.65 -11.47 14.35
N SER A 267 25.81 -12.46 14.67
CA SER A 267 26.16 -13.68 15.42
C SER A 267 25.11 -14.78 15.19
N GLU A 268 25.40 -16.04 15.54
CA GLU A 268 24.41 -17.15 15.46
C GLU A 268 23.19 -16.95 16.38
N HIS A 269 23.28 -16.05 17.37
CA HIS A 269 22.27 -15.85 18.43
C HIS A 269 21.70 -14.42 18.49
N SER A 270 22.06 -13.53 17.56
CA SER A 270 21.51 -12.17 17.53
C SER A 270 20.42 -12.03 16.46
N ASP A 271 19.32 -11.37 16.83
CA ASP A 271 18.28 -10.93 15.89
C ASP A 271 18.76 -9.77 14.98
N ALA A 272 20.08 -9.57 14.84
CA ALA A 272 20.64 -8.42 14.16
C ALA A 272 21.33 -8.83 12.85
N LEU A 273 20.91 -8.23 11.74
CA LEU A 273 21.46 -8.48 10.41
C LEU A 273 22.36 -7.33 10.02
N VAL A 274 23.53 -7.62 9.47
CA VAL A 274 24.39 -6.61 8.87
C VAL A 274 24.23 -6.72 7.36
N LEU A 275 23.57 -5.73 6.77
CA LEU A 275 23.60 -5.52 5.33
C LEU A 275 24.95 -4.93 4.97
N SER A 276 25.66 -5.57 4.04
CA SER A 276 26.86 -5.04 3.40
C SER A 276 26.53 -4.67 1.97
N LEU A 277 26.43 -3.37 1.71
CA LEU A 277 26.19 -2.85 0.37
C LEU A 277 27.53 -2.71 -0.37
N ALA A 278 27.78 -3.55 -1.37
CA ALA A 278 28.94 -3.40 -2.24
C ALA A 278 28.63 -2.34 -3.32
N SER A 279 29.25 -1.16 -3.23
CA SER A 279 29.17 -0.19 -4.33
C SER A 279 29.82 -0.76 -5.58
N GLY A 280 29.16 -0.62 -6.73
CA GLY A 280 29.54 -1.24 -8.01
C GLY A 280 31.00 -1.06 -8.44
N GLU A 281 31.39 -1.89 -9.41
CA GLU A 281 32.75 -2.13 -9.91
C GLU A 281 33.57 -0.84 -10.11
N GLY A 282 34.47 -0.55 -9.17
CA GLY A 282 35.40 0.58 -9.28
C GLY A 282 35.81 1.19 -7.94
N GLY A 283 36.66 0.51 -7.18
CA GLY A 283 37.54 1.12 -6.18
C GLY A 283 37.08 1.08 -4.72
N GLY A 284 37.60 0.11 -3.98
CA GLY A 284 38.14 0.28 -2.62
C GLY A 284 37.29 0.88 -1.49
N LYS A 285 35.98 1.07 -1.64
CA LYS A 285 35.11 1.55 -0.55
C LYS A 285 34.67 0.37 0.32
N GLU A 286 34.88 0.51 1.63
CA GLU A 286 34.37 -0.47 2.59
C GLU A 286 32.84 -0.61 2.45
N PRO A 287 32.30 -1.84 2.54
CA PRO A 287 30.86 -2.06 2.44
C PRO A 287 30.15 -1.33 3.57
N LEU A 288 29.12 -0.55 3.24
CA LEU A 288 28.29 0.10 4.25
C LEU A 288 27.55 -0.99 5.04
N ARG A 289 27.86 -1.09 6.33
CA ARG A 289 27.26 -2.04 7.27
C ARG A 289 26.04 -1.42 7.94
N VAL A 290 24.87 -1.96 7.64
CA VAL A 290 23.61 -1.48 8.25
C VAL A 290 22.95 -2.58 9.06
N ARG A 291 22.69 -2.28 10.35
CA ARG A 291 21.99 -3.19 11.25
C ARG A 291 20.48 -3.20 10.97
N LEU A 292 19.93 -4.37 10.74
CA LEU A 292 18.49 -4.68 10.71
C LEU A 292 18.12 -5.53 11.90
N LEU A 293 16.86 -5.49 12.33
CA LEU A 293 16.29 -6.51 13.20
C LEU A 293 15.64 -7.59 12.33
N GLY A 294 16.10 -8.83 12.46
CA GLY A 294 15.57 -10.01 11.80
C GLY A 294 14.35 -10.59 12.51
N GLY A 295 13.71 -11.56 11.87
CA GLY A 295 12.50 -12.24 12.35
C GLY A 295 12.72 -13.35 13.39
N GLY A 296 13.95 -13.52 13.89
CA GLY A 296 14.34 -14.57 14.83
C GLY A 296 14.47 -15.97 14.23
N GLY A 297 14.54 -16.08 12.89
CA GLY A 297 14.78 -17.33 12.16
C GLY A 297 16.09 -17.30 11.35
N SER A 298 16.43 -18.44 10.75
CA SER A 298 17.62 -18.53 9.88
C SER A 298 17.45 -17.62 8.67
N LEU A 299 18.47 -16.80 8.43
CA LEU A 299 18.57 -15.99 7.23
C LEU A 299 18.77 -16.89 6.03
N SER A 300 18.11 -16.55 4.94
CA SER A 300 18.33 -17.24 3.68
C SER A 300 18.22 -16.27 2.53
N LEU A 301 19.37 -16.01 1.90
CA LEU A 301 19.45 -15.44 0.56
C LEU A 301 19.01 -16.45 -0.51
N ALA A 302 18.76 -17.72 -0.15
CA ALA A 302 18.20 -18.67 -1.10
C ALA A 302 16.76 -18.30 -1.44
N VAL A 303 16.45 -18.29 -2.73
CA VAL A 303 15.14 -17.94 -3.26
C VAL A 303 14.13 -18.99 -2.77
N PRO A 304 13.10 -18.63 -1.98
CA PRO A 304 12.17 -19.61 -1.45
C PRO A 304 11.40 -20.25 -2.60
N ALA A 305 11.43 -21.59 -2.73
CA ALA A 305 10.61 -22.26 -3.71
C ALA A 305 9.12 -21.96 -3.44
N PRO A 306 8.30 -21.69 -4.47
CA PRO A 306 8.63 -21.80 -5.89
C PRO A 306 9.15 -20.50 -6.54
N LEU A 307 9.43 -19.42 -5.80
CA LEU A 307 9.83 -18.10 -6.33
C LEU A 307 11.01 -18.21 -7.33
N VAL A 308 10.99 -17.37 -8.37
CA VAL A 308 12.11 -17.21 -9.31
C VAL A 308 12.60 -15.79 -9.15
N ASP A 309 13.89 -15.60 -8.86
CA ASP A 309 14.48 -14.27 -8.74
C ASP A 309 14.75 -13.71 -10.13
N THR A 310 14.48 -12.42 -10.30
CA THR A 310 14.83 -11.67 -11.52
C THR A 310 15.77 -10.53 -11.13
N ALA A 311 16.51 -9.97 -12.10
CA ALA A 311 17.39 -8.83 -11.81
C ALA A 311 16.56 -7.66 -11.26
N THR A 312 15.38 -7.41 -11.82
CA THR A 312 14.41 -6.42 -11.33
C THR A 312 13.90 -6.74 -9.91
N HIS A 313 13.69 -8.01 -9.55
CA HIS A 313 13.23 -8.34 -8.20
C HIS A 313 14.35 -8.22 -7.16
N SER A 314 15.57 -8.65 -7.49
CA SER A 314 16.75 -8.50 -6.65
C SER A 314 17.08 -7.03 -6.37
N ALA A 315 16.93 -6.19 -7.39
CA ALA A 315 17.01 -4.75 -7.32
C ALA A 315 16.04 -4.11 -6.32
N LEU A 316 14.74 -4.36 -6.50
CA LEU A 316 13.69 -3.81 -5.64
C LEU A 316 13.79 -4.35 -4.21
N LEU A 317 14.29 -5.57 -4.05
CA LEU A 317 14.58 -6.15 -2.74
C LEU A 317 15.70 -5.37 -2.02
N SER A 318 16.76 -4.96 -2.72
CA SER A 318 17.79 -4.08 -2.14
C SER A 318 17.18 -2.80 -1.59
N GLU A 319 16.30 -2.16 -2.36
CA GLU A 319 15.61 -0.94 -1.91
C GLU A 319 14.73 -1.20 -0.68
N ALA A 320 13.99 -2.31 -0.67
CA ALA A 320 13.16 -2.70 0.46
C ALA A 320 13.98 -2.92 1.74
N LEU A 321 15.16 -3.53 1.62
CA LEU A 321 16.07 -3.74 2.75
C LEU A 321 16.62 -2.41 3.27
N GLN A 322 16.94 -1.44 2.41
CA GLN A 322 17.36 -0.11 2.82
C GLN A 322 16.25 0.63 3.61
N VAL A 323 15.00 0.59 3.12
CA VAL A 323 13.84 1.14 3.83
C VAL A 323 13.63 0.45 5.18
N ALA A 324 13.77 -0.87 5.23
CA ALA A 324 13.64 -1.64 6.47
C ALA A 324 14.73 -1.29 7.49
N ALA A 325 15.93 -0.94 7.02
CA ALA A 325 17.04 -0.48 7.84
C ALA A 325 16.72 0.83 8.56
N GLU A 326 15.99 1.73 7.90
CA GLU A 326 15.48 2.96 8.50
C GLU A 326 14.37 2.71 9.54
N GLY A 327 13.90 1.47 9.70
CA GLY A 327 12.80 1.11 10.60
C GLY A 327 11.43 1.45 10.03
N ARG A 328 11.34 1.73 8.71
CA ARG A 328 10.10 2.12 8.04
C ARG A 328 9.37 0.92 7.44
N SER A 329 8.07 1.07 7.28
CA SER A 329 7.21 0.14 6.55
C SER A 329 7.47 0.22 5.05
N VAL A 330 7.38 -0.89 4.33
CA VAL A 330 7.60 -0.92 2.86
C VAL A 330 6.26 -0.98 2.15
N CYS A 331 6.07 -0.24 1.06
CA CYS A 331 4.91 -0.38 0.18
C CYS A 331 5.34 -0.70 -1.25
N PHE A 332 5.01 -1.90 -1.73
CA PHE A 332 5.19 -2.29 -3.12
C PHE A 332 3.97 -1.86 -3.94
N VAL A 333 4.16 -0.93 -4.88
CA VAL A 333 3.09 -0.41 -5.73
C VAL A 333 3.37 -0.73 -7.18
N GLY A 334 2.44 -1.36 -7.88
CA GLY A 334 2.63 -1.70 -9.27
C GLY A 334 1.44 -2.44 -9.87
N PRO A 335 1.44 -2.72 -11.19
CA PRO A 335 0.34 -3.38 -11.87
C PRO A 335 0.00 -4.76 -11.27
N ALA A 336 -1.23 -5.22 -11.49
CA ALA A 336 -1.67 -6.54 -11.05
C ALA A 336 -0.83 -7.64 -11.73
N GLY A 337 -0.39 -8.64 -10.96
CA GLY A 337 0.34 -9.79 -11.50
C GLY A 337 1.86 -9.64 -11.64
N GLU A 338 2.46 -8.48 -11.36
CA GLU A 338 3.92 -8.23 -11.54
C GLU A 338 4.81 -8.80 -10.43
N GLY A 339 4.30 -9.71 -9.58
CA GLY A 339 5.10 -10.38 -8.56
C GLY A 339 5.26 -9.64 -7.22
N LYS A 340 4.43 -8.63 -6.91
CA LYS A 340 4.47 -7.91 -5.62
C LYS A 340 4.40 -8.82 -4.38
N SER A 341 3.46 -9.78 -4.37
CA SER A 341 3.34 -10.76 -3.27
C SER A 341 4.55 -11.71 -3.22
N ALA A 342 5.18 -11.93 -4.37
CA ALA A 342 6.40 -12.73 -4.50
C ALA A 342 7.58 -11.97 -3.84
N LEU A 343 7.75 -10.69 -4.14
CA LEU A 343 8.71 -9.78 -3.49
C LEU A 343 8.51 -9.70 -1.97
N ALA A 344 7.27 -9.57 -1.49
CA ALA A 344 7.00 -9.54 -0.05
C ALA A 344 7.42 -10.84 0.67
N ARG A 345 7.17 -12.01 0.07
CA ARG A 345 7.64 -13.31 0.61
C ARG A 345 9.16 -13.41 0.58
N ARG A 346 9.79 -12.94 -0.50
CA ARG A 346 11.25 -12.90 -0.63
C ARG A 346 11.87 -12.01 0.44
N PHE A 347 11.33 -10.82 0.65
CA PHE A 347 11.73 -9.88 1.67
C PHE A 347 11.60 -10.47 3.08
N ALA A 348 10.47 -11.12 3.40
CA ALA A 348 10.29 -11.81 4.67
C ALA A 348 11.33 -12.92 4.90
N ALA A 349 11.63 -13.71 3.87
CA ALA A 349 12.62 -14.78 3.94
C ALA A 349 14.05 -14.25 4.16
N VAL A 350 14.44 -13.17 3.47
CA VAL A 350 15.76 -12.54 3.65
C VAL A 350 15.92 -11.95 5.05
N LEU A 351 14.84 -11.38 5.61
CA LEU A 351 14.84 -10.90 7.00
C LEU A 351 14.75 -12.04 8.04
N GLY A 352 14.69 -13.30 7.62
CA GLY A 352 14.64 -14.45 8.53
C GLY A 352 13.31 -14.58 9.28
N PHE A 353 12.19 -14.09 8.72
CA PHE A 353 10.87 -14.36 9.29
C PHE A 353 10.43 -15.79 8.94
N PRO A 354 10.21 -16.67 9.93
CA PRO A 354 9.63 -17.98 9.66
C PRO A 354 8.20 -17.82 9.15
N SER A 355 7.71 -18.77 8.35
CA SER A 355 6.36 -18.69 7.76
C SER A 355 5.24 -18.52 8.80
N ALA A 356 5.42 -19.07 10.02
CA ALA A 356 4.48 -18.92 11.13
C ALA A 356 4.41 -17.48 11.71
N LYS A 357 5.44 -16.65 11.47
CA LYS A 357 5.48 -15.23 11.85
C LYS A 357 5.21 -14.28 10.68
N VAL A 358 4.79 -14.81 9.53
CA VAL A 358 4.34 -13.99 8.38
C VAL A 358 2.83 -14.01 8.33
N PHE A 359 2.22 -12.89 8.67
CA PHE A 359 0.78 -12.70 8.70
C PHE A 359 0.35 -11.99 7.41
N THR A 360 -0.78 -12.37 6.83
CA THR A 360 -1.36 -11.65 5.70
C THR A 360 -2.75 -11.14 6.09
N LEU A 361 -2.92 -9.82 6.01
CA LEU A 361 -4.22 -9.17 6.17
C LEU A 361 -4.71 -8.73 4.79
N HIS A 362 -5.71 -9.44 4.28
CA HIS A 362 -6.40 -9.06 3.06
C HIS A 362 -7.36 -7.92 3.35
N VAL A 363 -7.24 -6.86 2.55
CA VAL A 363 -7.94 -5.62 2.80
C VAL A 363 -9.12 -5.45 1.83
N TYR A 364 -10.23 -4.97 2.37
CA TYR A 364 -11.50 -4.79 1.66
C TYR A 364 -12.01 -3.35 1.80
N LYS A 365 -12.85 -2.93 0.85
CA LYS A 365 -13.33 -1.55 0.76
C LYS A 365 -14.16 -1.10 1.96
N ASP A 366 -14.95 -2.02 2.52
CA ASP A 366 -15.87 -1.75 3.62
C ASP A 366 -15.24 -1.96 5.00
N MET A 367 -13.92 -2.16 5.07
CA MET A 367 -13.23 -2.23 6.36
C MET A 367 -13.20 -0.86 7.03
N THR A 368 -13.44 -0.85 8.34
CA THR A 368 -13.32 0.32 9.20
C THR A 368 -11.92 0.41 9.80
N SER A 369 -11.59 1.57 10.38
CA SER A 369 -10.34 1.77 11.13
C SER A 369 -10.14 0.76 12.26
N ARG A 370 -11.23 0.28 12.88
CA ARG A 370 -11.16 -0.73 13.95
C ARG A 370 -10.80 -2.09 13.42
N ASP A 371 -11.37 -2.50 12.28
CA ASP A 371 -11.14 -3.83 11.68
C ASP A 371 -9.67 -4.08 11.32
N LEU A 372 -8.87 -3.02 11.18
CA LEU A 372 -7.42 -3.10 11.00
C LEU A 372 -6.70 -3.57 12.26
N PHE A 373 -7.23 -3.30 13.45
CA PHE A 373 -6.61 -3.61 14.74
C PHE A 373 -7.35 -4.72 15.49
N GLN A 374 -8.64 -4.55 15.75
CA GLN A 374 -9.46 -5.48 16.52
C GLN A 374 -10.86 -5.59 15.94
N ARG A 375 -11.37 -6.81 15.89
CA ARG A 375 -12.75 -7.10 15.49
C ARG A 375 -13.56 -7.52 16.70
N ARG A 376 -14.82 -7.11 16.75
CA ARG A 376 -15.76 -7.62 17.76
C ARG A 376 -16.20 -9.01 17.36
N SER A 377 -16.12 -9.92 18.31
CA SER A 377 -16.51 -11.32 18.16
C SER A 377 -17.34 -11.68 19.40
N THR A 378 -18.31 -12.58 19.24
CA THR A 378 -19.06 -13.11 20.39
C THR A 378 -18.55 -14.51 20.67
N ASP A 379 -18.28 -14.81 21.92
CA ASP A 379 -17.86 -16.15 22.32
C ASP A 379 -19.06 -17.12 22.42
N ALA A 380 -18.78 -18.39 22.74
CA ALA A 380 -19.82 -19.41 22.89
C ALA A 380 -20.76 -19.14 24.09
N SER A 381 -20.34 -18.32 25.05
CA SER A 381 -21.15 -17.88 26.20
C SER A 381 -22.06 -16.70 25.88
N GLY A 382 -21.91 -16.05 24.73
CA GLY A 382 -22.64 -14.84 24.37
C GLY A 382 -21.98 -13.54 24.83
N ASP A 383 -20.79 -13.61 25.44
CA ASP A 383 -20.02 -12.45 25.85
C ASP A 383 -19.30 -11.82 24.65
N THR A 384 -19.16 -10.51 24.68
CA THR A 384 -18.44 -9.78 23.63
C THR A 384 -16.95 -9.79 23.93
N ARG A 385 -16.15 -10.31 23.01
CA ARG A 385 -14.68 -10.26 23.07
C ARG A 385 -14.09 -9.48 21.90
N TRP A 386 -12.94 -8.88 22.15
CA TRP A 386 -12.12 -8.26 21.11
C TRP A 386 -11.13 -9.29 20.57
N GLU A 387 -11.17 -9.49 19.26
CA GLU A 387 -10.30 -10.42 18.54
C GLU A 387 -9.22 -9.63 17.78
N PRO A 388 -7.92 -9.87 18.03
CA PRO A 388 -6.86 -9.14 17.37
C PRO A 388 -6.79 -9.47 15.89
N SER A 389 -6.57 -8.46 15.05
CA SER A 389 -6.33 -8.65 13.62
C SER A 389 -4.96 -9.32 13.38
N PRO A 390 -4.70 -9.85 12.18
CA PRO A 390 -3.36 -10.31 11.81
C PRO A 390 -2.28 -9.21 11.92
N LEU A 391 -2.65 -7.95 11.68
CA LEU A 391 -1.77 -6.80 11.85
C LEU A 391 -1.39 -6.60 13.32
N LEU A 392 -2.39 -6.61 14.21
CA LEU A 392 -2.17 -6.46 15.65
C LEU A 392 -1.39 -7.66 16.21
N THR A 393 -1.73 -8.88 15.78
CA THR A 393 -1.02 -10.10 16.18
C THR A 393 0.45 -10.04 15.79
N ALA A 394 0.76 -9.58 14.57
CA ALA A 394 2.15 -9.38 14.15
C ALA A 394 2.87 -8.31 14.99
N ALA A 395 2.20 -7.20 15.31
CA ALA A 395 2.74 -6.13 16.15
C ALA A 395 3.07 -6.61 17.57
N LEU A 396 2.24 -7.49 18.15
CA LEU A 396 2.43 -8.04 19.49
C LEU A 396 3.49 -9.16 19.53
N THR A 397 3.54 -10.01 18.50
CA THR A 397 4.39 -11.22 18.49
C THR A 397 5.74 -11.05 17.78
N GLY A 398 5.98 -9.87 17.18
CA GLY A 398 7.21 -9.62 16.42
C GLY A 398 7.22 -10.29 15.05
N GLY A 399 6.07 -10.34 14.39
CA GLY A 399 5.93 -10.88 13.05
C GLY A 399 6.03 -9.82 11.96
N LEU A 400 6.02 -10.29 10.71
CA LEU A 400 5.85 -9.46 9.52
C LEU A 400 4.41 -9.54 9.06
N CYS A 401 3.72 -8.40 8.96
CA CYS A 401 2.38 -8.32 8.39
C CYS A 401 2.43 -7.84 6.94
N VAL A 402 1.78 -8.58 6.04
CA VAL A 402 1.52 -8.19 4.65
C VAL A 402 0.09 -7.64 4.55
N LEU A 403 -0.04 -6.33 4.30
CA LEU A 403 -1.31 -5.67 3.97
C LEU A 403 -1.57 -5.75 2.46
N ASP A 404 -2.45 -6.64 2.04
CA ASP A 404 -2.75 -6.86 0.62
C ASP A 404 -3.97 -6.06 0.16
N GLY A 405 -3.75 -5.11 -0.75
CA GLY A 405 -4.79 -4.28 -1.34
C GLY A 405 -4.98 -2.94 -0.63
N LEU A 406 -3.89 -2.28 -0.23
CA LEU A 406 -3.91 -0.98 0.49
C LEU A 406 -4.81 0.06 -0.20
N GLN A 407 -4.82 0.10 -1.53
CA GLN A 407 -5.63 1.01 -2.35
C GLN A 407 -7.14 0.86 -2.18
N ARG A 408 -7.61 -0.25 -1.60
CA ARG A 408 -9.04 -0.50 -1.41
C ARG A 408 -9.58 0.25 -0.20
N LEU A 409 -8.72 0.61 0.75
CA LEU A 409 -9.14 1.33 1.94
C LEU A 409 -9.51 2.76 1.62
N ARG A 410 -10.43 3.28 2.42
CA ARG A 410 -10.73 4.70 2.42
C ARG A 410 -9.57 5.49 3.03
N PRO A 411 -9.31 6.73 2.57
CA PRO A 411 -8.26 7.58 3.13
C PRO A 411 -8.34 7.73 4.65
N ASP A 412 -9.55 7.86 5.22
CA ASP A 412 -9.73 8.01 6.67
C ASP A 412 -9.36 6.73 7.45
N THR A 413 -9.65 5.55 6.87
CA THR A 413 -9.25 4.26 7.43
C THR A 413 -7.74 4.09 7.41
N LEU A 414 -7.09 4.58 6.34
CA LEU A 414 -5.64 4.56 6.19
C LEU A 414 -4.92 5.46 7.20
N ALA A 415 -5.53 6.57 7.61
CA ALA A 415 -4.99 7.44 8.65
C ALA A 415 -4.81 6.69 9.99
N ALA A 416 -5.63 5.67 10.26
CA ALA A 416 -5.48 4.85 11.46
C ALA A 416 -4.17 4.03 11.46
N LEU A 417 -3.54 3.78 10.31
CA LEU A 417 -2.23 3.12 10.25
C LEU A 417 -1.08 4.05 10.69
N GLN A 418 -1.27 5.37 10.68
CA GLN A 418 -0.22 6.35 11.00
C GLN A 418 0.31 6.15 12.42
N THR A 419 -0.60 5.93 13.38
CA THR A 419 -0.30 5.73 14.79
C THR A 419 0.56 4.48 15.03
N LEU A 420 0.35 3.42 14.24
CA LEU A 420 1.18 2.21 14.31
C LEU A 420 2.50 2.34 13.54
N CYS A 421 2.48 2.91 12.33
CA CYS A 421 3.63 2.92 11.43
C CYS A 421 4.69 3.96 11.82
N SER A 422 4.26 5.15 12.24
CA SER A 422 5.15 6.27 12.54
C SER A 422 5.47 6.35 14.03
N ASP A 423 4.42 6.37 14.86
CA ASP A 423 4.56 6.63 16.29
C ASP A 423 4.74 5.33 17.11
N GLN A 424 4.25 4.20 16.59
CA GLN A 424 4.10 2.92 17.30
C GLN A 424 3.27 3.04 18.58
N ASP A 425 2.35 4.01 18.62
CA ASP A 425 1.50 4.31 19.75
C ASP A 425 0.04 4.27 19.31
N VAL A 426 -0.67 3.20 19.67
CA VAL A 426 -2.06 2.96 19.22
C VAL A 426 -2.95 2.68 20.42
N ASP A 427 -4.02 3.44 20.55
CA ASP A 427 -5.11 3.12 21.48
C ASP A 427 -6.03 2.09 20.83
N LEU A 428 -6.21 0.94 21.49
CA LEU A 428 -6.99 -0.18 20.98
C LEU A 428 -8.44 -0.10 21.48
N PRO A 429 -9.40 -0.62 20.69
CA PRO A 429 -10.81 -0.60 21.06
C PRO A 429 -11.18 -1.25 22.40
N ASP A 430 -10.40 -2.24 22.85
CA ASP A 430 -10.54 -2.93 24.14
C ASP A 430 -10.03 -2.13 25.35
N GLY A 431 -9.50 -0.92 25.12
CA GLY A 431 -8.92 -0.06 26.15
C GLY A 431 -7.44 -0.32 26.43
N THR A 432 -6.83 -1.32 25.78
CA THR A 432 -5.37 -1.48 25.82
C THR A 432 -4.68 -0.48 24.91
N ARG A 433 -3.39 -0.24 25.16
CA ARG A 433 -2.57 0.69 24.39
C ARG A 433 -1.28 0.00 23.98
N LEU A 434 -1.01 0.03 22.69
CA LEU A 434 0.32 -0.27 22.17
C LEU A 434 1.21 0.95 22.29
N CYS A 435 2.46 0.77 22.66
CA CYS A 435 3.45 1.82 22.60
C CYS A 435 4.82 1.35 22.12
N ARG A 436 5.64 2.31 21.67
CA ARG A 436 7.02 2.04 21.27
C ARG A 436 7.83 1.37 22.40
N PRO A 437 8.70 0.39 22.12
CA PRO A 437 9.53 -0.28 23.15
C PRO A 437 10.26 0.65 24.13
N ASP A 438 10.89 1.70 23.60
CA ASP A 438 11.65 2.66 24.42
C ASP A 438 10.74 3.39 25.41
N ARG A 439 9.51 3.72 24.97
CA ARG A 439 8.50 4.36 25.82
C ARG A 439 7.95 3.36 26.83
N PHE A 440 7.70 2.12 26.43
CA PHE A 440 7.26 1.06 27.33
C PHE A 440 8.24 0.86 28.50
N GLU A 441 9.54 0.77 28.21
CA GLU A 441 10.56 0.63 29.27
C GLU A 441 10.65 1.86 30.16
N ALA A 442 10.57 3.08 29.60
CA ALA A 442 10.50 4.30 30.39
C ALA A 442 9.27 4.32 31.32
N ALA A 443 8.11 3.84 30.84
CA ALA A 443 6.89 3.68 31.63
C ALA A 443 7.08 2.67 32.76
N ARG A 444 7.71 1.53 32.45
CA ARG A 444 7.94 0.43 33.39
C ARG A 444 8.87 0.84 34.51
N VAL A 445 9.95 1.57 34.19
CA VAL A 445 10.88 2.13 35.18
C VAL A 445 10.19 3.17 36.06
N ALA A 446 9.39 4.08 35.46
CA ALA A 446 8.62 5.07 36.22
C ALA A 446 7.56 4.43 37.13
N GLY A 447 6.91 3.36 36.68
CA GLY A 447 5.89 2.63 37.44
C GLY A 447 6.45 1.71 38.54
N GLY A 448 7.65 1.15 38.35
CA GLY A 448 8.31 0.29 39.33
C GLY A 448 8.86 1.04 40.56
N ALA A 449 9.02 2.37 40.47
CA ALA A 449 9.55 3.20 41.55
C ALA A 449 8.49 3.64 42.59
N VAL A 450 7.21 3.29 42.42
CA VAL A 450 6.12 3.96 43.14
C VAL A 450 5.14 2.96 43.76
N HIS A 451 5.42 2.58 45.01
CA HIS A 451 4.39 2.15 45.98
C HIS A 451 3.91 3.34 46.86
N GLY A 452 4.16 4.59 46.42
CA GLY A 452 3.70 5.79 47.11
C GLY A 452 3.91 7.05 46.27
N SER A 453 2.83 7.74 45.94
CA SER A 453 2.72 9.02 45.20
C SER A 453 2.69 8.96 43.66
N SER A 454 1.59 9.47 43.11
CA SER A 454 1.29 9.74 41.68
C SER A 454 2.53 9.90 40.77
N ALA A 455 3.00 8.79 40.21
CA ALA A 455 4.08 8.78 39.23
C ALA A 455 3.51 9.24 37.88
N ARG A 456 3.98 10.40 37.39
CA ARG A 456 3.56 10.93 36.09
C ARG A 456 4.17 10.05 34.98
N LEU A 457 3.33 9.41 34.19
CA LEU A 457 3.77 8.72 32.98
C LEU A 457 4.30 9.76 31.96
N PRO A 458 5.32 9.42 31.15
CA PRO A 458 5.75 10.29 30.05
C PRO A 458 4.56 10.63 29.14
N LEU A 459 4.44 11.88 28.66
CA LEU A 459 3.29 12.32 27.82
C LEU A 459 3.11 11.56 26.49
N GLY A 460 4.03 10.67 26.11
CA GLY A 460 3.81 9.73 25.00
C GLY A 460 2.90 8.54 25.37
N LEU A 461 2.73 8.29 26.67
CA LEU A 461 1.94 7.22 27.26
C LEU A 461 0.71 7.85 27.90
N LEU A 462 -0.18 8.31 27.03
CA LEU A 462 -1.39 9.00 27.48
C LEU A 462 -2.23 8.03 28.31
N CYS A 463 -2.41 8.45 29.57
CA CYS A 463 -3.33 8.06 30.62
C CYS A 463 -3.66 6.56 30.80
N ARG A 464 -3.62 6.11 32.06
CA ARG A 464 -4.23 4.82 32.44
C ARG A 464 -5.73 4.87 32.08
N PRO A 465 -6.29 3.82 31.44
CA PRO A 465 -7.72 3.60 31.43
C PRO A 465 -8.20 3.60 32.88
N THR A 466 -9.20 4.43 33.19
CA THR A 466 -9.85 4.42 34.50
C THR A 466 -10.51 3.06 34.72
N GLU A 467 -10.32 2.52 35.92
CA GLU A 467 -10.80 1.21 36.33
C GLU A 467 -12.31 1.06 36.05
N VAL A 468 -12.69 0.03 35.30
CA VAL A 468 -14.08 -0.44 35.35
C VAL A 468 -14.25 -1.03 36.74
N GLU A 469 -14.94 -0.33 37.63
CA GLU A 469 -15.25 -0.81 38.98
C GLU A 469 -16.04 -2.13 38.88
N SER A 470 -15.32 -3.27 38.88
CA SER A 470 -15.92 -4.57 39.12
C SER A 470 -16.13 -4.69 40.63
N SER A 471 -17.33 -4.39 41.10
CA SER A 471 -17.79 -4.73 42.43
C SER A 471 -17.88 -6.26 42.56
N GLY A 472 -16.76 -6.91 42.90
CA GLY A 472 -16.76 -8.33 43.26
C GLY A 472 -15.40 -9.04 43.12
N SER A 473 -14.85 -9.48 44.26
CA SER A 473 -13.73 -10.42 44.47
C SER A 473 -12.29 -9.87 44.40
N GLN A 474 -11.73 -9.60 45.58
CA GLN A 474 -10.38 -9.08 45.84
C GLN A 474 -9.26 -10.15 45.76
N SER A 475 -9.25 -11.06 44.78
CA SER A 475 -8.17 -12.08 44.71
C SER A 475 -7.46 -12.25 43.36
N GLY A 476 -7.75 -11.40 42.36
CA GLY A 476 -7.08 -11.41 41.05
C GLY A 476 -6.55 -10.05 40.54
N ALA A 477 -6.67 -8.99 41.34
CA ALA A 477 -6.47 -7.62 40.88
C ALA A 477 -5.01 -7.25 40.54
N GLU A 478 -4.01 -7.93 41.11
CA GLU A 478 -2.59 -7.64 40.83
C GLU A 478 -2.14 -8.06 39.41
N SER A 479 -2.79 -9.04 38.77
CA SER A 479 -2.39 -9.50 37.42
C SER A 479 -2.94 -8.68 36.26
N ASP A 480 -4.05 -7.96 36.44
CA ASP A 480 -4.68 -7.15 35.38
C ASP A 480 -4.14 -5.70 35.32
N GLN A 481 -3.58 -5.19 36.42
CA GLN A 481 -3.03 -3.82 36.50
C GLN A 481 -1.84 -3.55 35.55
N GLN A 482 -1.19 -4.60 35.02
CA GLN A 482 -0.05 -4.51 34.10
C GLN A 482 -0.38 -4.78 32.62
N ARG A 483 -1.64 -5.12 32.27
CA ARG A 483 -1.98 -5.52 30.89
C ARG A 483 -2.47 -4.41 29.97
N TRP A 484 -2.85 -3.25 30.50
CA TRP A 484 -3.42 -2.16 29.69
C TRP A 484 -2.39 -1.52 28.75
N LEU A 485 -1.09 -1.58 29.07
CA LEU A 485 -0.03 -1.06 28.24
C LEU A 485 0.82 -2.22 27.72
N GLN A 486 1.04 -2.28 26.41
CA GLN A 486 1.81 -3.34 25.75
C GLN A 486 2.83 -2.73 24.78
N PRO A 487 4.06 -3.26 24.72
CA PRO A 487 5.03 -2.78 23.74
C PRO A 487 4.68 -3.32 22.35
N VAL A 488 4.86 -2.51 21.32
CA VAL A 488 5.03 -3.01 19.95
C VAL A 488 6.33 -3.79 19.92
N HIS A 489 6.31 -5.02 19.42
CA HIS A 489 7.52 -5.85 19.39
C HIS A 489 8.57 -5.24 18.45
N GLY A 490 9.85 -5.17 18.88
CA GLY A 490 10.92 -4.51 18.10
C GLY A 490 11.17 -5.12 16.71
N ASN A 491 10.97 -6.43 16.56
CA ASN A 491 11.06 -7.14 15.28
C ASN A 491 9.82 -6.98 14.38
N PHE A 492 8.76 -6.28 14.81
CA PHE A 492 7.57 -6.08 13.98
C PHE A 492 7.92 -5.37 12.67
N ARG A 493 7.41 -5.88 11.55
CA ARG A 493 7.57 -5.27 10.23
C ARG A 493 6.24 -5.25 9.48
N LEU A 494 6.03 -4.19 8.70
CA LEU A 494 4.85 -4.01 7.89
C LEU A 494 5.23 -3.85 6.41
N VAL A 495 4.58 -4.65 5.57
CA VAL A 495 4.70 -4.59 4.12
C VAL A 495 3.32 -4.38 3.52
N ALA A 496 3.11 -3.32 2.76
CA ALA A 496 1.87 -3.08 2.03
C ALA A 496 2.03 -3.42 0.55
N LEU A 497 0.97 -3.95 -0.06
CA LEU A 497 0.86 -4.21 -1.48
C LEU A 497 -0.27 -3.36 -2.05
N ALA A 498 0.03 -2.60 -3.10
CA ALA A 498 -0.97 -1.76 -3.74
C ALA A 498 -0.93 -1.79 -5.28
N LEU A 499 -2.05 -1.42 -5.88
CA LEU A 499 -2.12 -1.02 -7.28
C LEU A 499 -1.78 0.47 -7.39
N PRO A 500 -1.21 0.93 -8.53
CA PRO A 500 -0.99 2.34 -8.75
C PRO A 500 -2.32 3.13 -8.63
N PRO A 501 -2.27 4.38 -8.17
CA PRO A 501 -3.45 5.24 -8.14
C PRO A 501 -4.04 5.37 -9.55
N GLY A 502 -5.37 5.41 -9.65
CA GLY A 502 -6.04 5.58 -10.93
C GLY A 502 -5.93 7.02 -11.45
N GLN A 503 -6.24 7.22 -12.73
CA GLN A 503 -6.20 8.54 -13.36
C GLN A 503 -7.37 9.44 -12.93
N LYS A 504 -8.51 8.84 -12.55
CA LYS A 504 -9.69 9.58 -12.11
C LYS A 504 -9.51 10.03 -10.66
N PRO A 505 -10.02 11.22 -10.27
CA PRO A 505 -9.94 11.70 -8.89
C PRO A 505 -10.50 10.70 -7.86
N ALA A 506 -11.56 9.97 -8.21
CA ALA A 506 -12.16 8.96 -7.32
C ALA A 506 -11.28 7.72 -7.09
N ASP A 507 -10.32 7.46 -7.97
CA ASP A 507 -9.39 6.34 -7.90
C ASP A 507 -8.01 6.75 -7.33
N GLN A 508 -7.86 8.02 -6.96
CA GLN A 508 -6.68 8.53 -6.25
C GLN A 508 -6.83 8.25 -4.75
N TRP A 509 -6.19 7.17 -4.30
CA TRP A 509 -6.18 6.77 -2.90
C TRP A 509 -4.94 7.25 -2.15
N LEU A 510 -3.89 7.67 -2.86
CA LEU A 510 -2.66 8.20 -2.27
C LEU A 510 -2.86 9.67 -1.86
N SER A 511 -2.53 9.99 -0.61
CA SER A 511 -2.70 11.32 -0.02
C SER A 511 -1.42 11.78 0.68
N ALA A 512 -1.32 13.07 0.96
CA ALA A 512 -0.20 13.66 1.70
C ALA A 512 0.03 12.99 3.07
N GLU A 513 -1.03 12.46 3.67
CA GLU A 513 -1.02 11.74 4.94
C GLU A 513 -0.43 10.33 4.86
N LEU A 514 -0.45 9.70 3.68
CA LEU A 514 0.04 8.35 3.46
C LEU A 514 1.52 8.34 3.07
N LEU A 515 1.97 9.37 2.35
CA LEU A 515 3.34 9.47 1.85
C LEU A 515 4.41 9.19 2.93
N PRO A 516 4.30 9.71 4.17
CA PRO A 516 5.32 9.49 5.19
C PRO A 516 5.33 8.07 5.77
N LEU A 517 4.24 7.30 5.61
CA LEU A 517 4.05 6.02 6.30
C LEU A 517 4.88 4.88 5.73
N PHE A 518 5.18 4.95 4.44
CA PHE A 518 5.85 3.88 3.73
C PHE A 518 7.10 4.40 3.01
N GLY A 519 8.11 3.54 2.88
CA GLY A 519 9.04 3.64 1.77
C GLY A 519 8.38 3.04 0.53
N TRP A 520 8.18 3.88 -0.48
CA TRP A 520 7.47 3.52 -1.70
C TRP A 520 8.42 2.86 -2.69
N ILE A 521 8.06 1.65 -3.13
CA ILE A 521 8.83 0.88 -4.11
C ILE A 521 7.90 0.59 -5.28
N VAL A 522 8.17 1.26 -6.41
CA VAL A 522 7.37 1.11 -7.62
C VAL A 522 7.86 -0.12 -8.37
N VAL A 523 7.00 -1.14 -8.47
CA VAL A 523 7.27 -2.39 -9.18
C VAL A 523 6.89 -2.19 -10.65
N PRO A 524 7.86 -2.10 -11.57
CA PRO A 524 7.58 -1.95 -12.99
C PRO A 524 7.04 -3.25 -13.58
N ARG A 525 6.55 -3.19 -14.81
CA ARG A 525 6.23 -4.40 -15.57
C ARG A 525 7.51 -5.16 -15.87
N LEU A 526 7.53 -6.47 -15.63
CA LEU A 526 8.71 -7.28 -15.91
C LEU A 526 9.09 -7.21 -17.40
N ALA A 527 10.40 -7.12 -17.69
CA ALA A 527 10.90 -7.15 -19.05
C ALA A 527 10.51 -8.48 -19.74
N SER A 528 10.39 -8.46 -21.07
CA SER A 528 10.01 -9.67 -21.84
C SER A 528 10.99 -10.83 -21.62
N GLU A 529 12.28 -10.51 -21.48
CA GLU A 529 13.36 -11.48 -21.24
C GLU A 529 13.26 -12.11 -19.84
N GLU A 530 13.10 -11.29 -18.80
CA GLU A 530 12.93 -11.77 -17.42
C GLU A 530 11.66 -12.62 -17.29
N ARG A 531 10.56 -12.23 -17.93
CA ARG A 531 9.34 -13.05 -17.95
C ARG A 531 9.56 -14.38 -18.63
N ALA A 532 10.32 -14.40 -19.71
CA ALA A 532 10.67 -15.65 -20.39
C ALA A 532 11.52 -16.55 -19.48
N ALA A 533 12.48 -16.00 -18.75
CA ALA A 533 13.30 -16.73 -17.78
C ALA A 533 12.45 -17.30 -16.62
N VAL A 534 11.51 -16.52 -16.08
CA VAL A 534 10.56 -16.99 -15.06
C VAL A 534 9.71 -18.16 -15.57
N LEU A 535 9.15 -18.02 -16.78
CA LEU A 535 8.33 -19.08 -17.40
C LEU A 535 9.15 -20.33 -17.70
N ALA A 536 10.39 -20.19 -18.18
CA ALA A 536 11.29 -21.31 -18.44
C ALA A 536 11.60 -22.10 -17.17
N THR A 537 11.84 -21.39 -16.07
CA THR A 537 12.16 -21.99 -14.76
C THR A 537 10.95 -22.68 -14.13
N ARG A 538 9.75 -22.08 -14.25
CA ARG A 538 8.51 -22.61 -13.68
C ARG A 538 7.88 -23.74 -14.50
N CYS A 539 7.98 -23.65 -15.81
CA CYS A 539 7.35 -24.55 -16.76
C CYS A 539 8.40 -25.09 -17.74
N PRO A 540 9.31 -25.97 -17.29
CA PRO A 540 10.25 -26.63 -18.18
C PRO A 540 9.47 -27.60 -19.09
N SER A 541 9.05 -27.12 -20.25
CA SER A 541 8.28 -27.87 -21.24
C SER A 541 8.89 -27.72 -22.63
N PRO A 542 8.90 -28.78 -23.47
CA PRO A 542 9.34 -28.68 -24.86
C PRO A 542 8.47 -27.71 -25.69
N GLN A 543 7.29 -27.32 -25.19
CA GLN A 543 6.42 -26.33 -25.82
C GLN A 543 6.72 -24.89 -25.38
N LEU A 544 7.74 -24.64 -24.56
CA LEU A 544 8.11 -23.32 -24.06
C LEU A 544 8.21 -22.25 -25.17
N PRO A 545 8.80 -22.52 -26.35
CA PRO A 545 8.81 -21.54 -27.45
C PRO A 545 7.40 -21.16 -27.95
N ARG A 546 6.44 -22.09 -27.93
CA ARG A 546 5.03 -21.83 -28.28
C ARG A 546 4.33 -21.02 -27.17
N ILE A 547 4.62 -21.33 -25.90
CA ILE A 547 4.09 -20.61 -24.73
C ILE A 547 4.60 -19.16 -24.73
N LEU A 548 5.90 -18.94 -24.98
CA LEU A 548 6.48 -17.59 -25.07
C LEU A 548 5.89 -16.79 -26.24
N ARG A 549 5.62 -17.43 -27.39
CA ARG A 549 4.90 -16.79 -28.51
C ARG A 549 3.47 -16.37 -28.14
N LEU A 550 2.74 -17.20 -27.37
CA LEU A 550 1.41 -16.87 -26.87
C LEU A 550 1.45 -15.74 -25.83
N ALA A 551 2.41 -15.77 -24.89
CA ALA A 551 2.60 -14.74 -23.88
C ALA A 551 3.02 -13.39 -24.50
N GLY A 552 3.87 -13.40 -25.53
CA GLY A 552 4.23 -12.21 -26.30
C GLY A 552 3.02 -11.59 -27.02
N ARG A 553 2.09 -12.43 -27.51
CA ARG A 553 0.81 -11.96 -28.08
C ARG A 553 -0.15 -11.41 -27.02
N ALA A 554 -0.17 -11.96 -25.80
CA ALA A 554 -0.99 -11.44 -24.71
C ALA A 554 -0.62 -9.99 -24.31
N ASN A 555 0.66 -9.60 -24.43
CA ASN A 555 1.08 -8.21 -24.19
C ASN A 555 0.44 -7.21 -25.15
N LEU A 556 0.17 -7.61 -26.41
CA LEU A 556 -0.50 -6.77 -27.41
C LEU A 556 -1.97 -6.50 -27.05
N PHE A 557 -2.62 -7.41 -26.31
CA PHE A 557 -3.99 -7.23 -25.84
C PHE A 557 -4.09 -6.35 -24.58
N SER A 558 -3.01 -6.16 -23.82
CA SER A 558 -3.03 -5.31 -22.61
C SER A 558 -3.04 -3.80 -22.89
N CYS A 559 -2.67 -3.38 -24.11
CA CYS A 559 -2.58 -1.97 -24.49
C CYS A 559 -3.91 -1.37 -24.98
N LYS A 560 -4.89 -2.18 -25.40
CA LYS A 560 -6.19 -1.69 -25.90
C LYS A 560 -7.18 -1.30 -24.80
N ALA A 561 -6.94 -1.65 -23.54
CA ALA A 561 -7.88 -1.37 -22.45
C ALA A 561 -7.73 0.04 -21.82
N MET A 562 -6.76 0.86 -22.26
CA MET A 562 -6.49 2.17 -21.64
C MET A 562 -6.21 3.34 -22.60
N CYS A 563 -6.50 3.21 -23.90
CA CYS A 563 -6.40 4.35 -24.83
C CYS A 563 -7.76 5.07 -24.97
N THR A 564 -7.73 6.40 -25.01
CA THR A 564 -8.89 7.30 -25.15
C THR A 564 -9.61 7.10 -26.49
N ALA A 565 -10.88 7.53 -26.54
CA ALA A 565 -11.79 7.35 -27.68
C ALA A 565 -11.41 8.07 -28.98
N GLN A 566 -10.26 8.73 -29.06
CA GLN A 566 -9.81 9.47 -30.25
C GLN A 566 -8.79 8.73 -31.13
N ASP A 567 -8.19 7.64 -30.64
CA ASP A 567 -7.24 6.82 -31.43
C ASP A 567 -7.89 5.58 -32.09
N ALA A 568 -9.21 5.43 -32.00
CA ALA A 568 -9.94 4.28 -32.54
C ALA A 568 -9.97 4.20 -34.09
N ALA A 569 -9.47 5.23 -34.79
CA ALA A 569 -9.48 5.31 -36.25
C ALA A 569 -8.12 4.97 -36.91
N ALA A 570 -7.06 4.68 -36.14
CA ALA A 570 -5.76 4.34 -36.69
C ALA A 570 -5.54 2.81 -36.68
N ASP A 571 -5.82 2.16 -37.80
CA ASP A 571 -5.59 0.71 -38.01
C ASP A 571 -4.11 0.36 -38.29
N THR A 572 -3.18 0.94 -37.52
CA THR A 572 -1.74 0.64 -37.63
C THR A 572 -1.17 0.19 -36.29
N VAL A 573 -1.05 -1.13 -36.12
CA VAL A 573 -0.12 -1.70 -35.14
C VAL A 573 1.28 -1.57 -35.72
N ARG A 574 2.01 -0.50 -35.38
CA ARG A 574 3.46 -0.47 -35.58
C ARG A 574 4.10 -1.45 -34.60
N ILE A 575 4.36 -2.67 -35.08
CA ILE A 575 5.18 -3.66 -34.38
C ILE A 575 6.64 -3.31 -34.66
N ASN A 576 7.27 -2.50 -33.81
CA ASN A 576 8.72 -2.52 -33.71
C ASN A 576 9.11 -3.79 -32.93
N LEU A 577 9.35 -4.87 -33.65
CA LEU A 577 10.09 -6.01 -33.11
C LEU A 577 11.56 -5.59 -32.95
N PRO A 578 12.21 -5.84 -31.80
CA PRO A 578 13.66 -5.81 -31.75
C PRO A 578 14.19 -6.90 -32.69
N MET A 579 15.17 -6.53 -33.51
CA MET A 579 15.74 -7.36 -34.58
C MET A 579 16.06 -8.77 -34.08
N LEU A 580 15.38 -9.76 -34.65
CA LEU A 580 15.82 -11.15 -34.66
C LEU A 580 16.27 -11.47 -36.08
N ALA A 581 17.58 -11.62 -36.21
CA ALA A 581 18.35 -12.26 -37.27
C ALA A 581 17.90 -12.07 -38.73
N GLU A 582 18.75 -11.40 -39.50
CA GLU A 582 18.89 -11.63 -40.94
C GLU A 582 18.94 -13.14 -41.22
N GLN A 583 17.90 -13.69 -41.88
CA GLN A 583 17.89 -14.87 -42.78
C GLN A 583 16.54 -15.60 -42.75
N ASP A 584 15.49 -14.95 -43.25
CA ASP A 584 14.39 -15.69 -43.90
C ASP A 584 14.50 -15.35 -45.40
N LYS A 585 14.99 -16.29 -46.21
CA LYS A 585 14.99 -16.13 -47.67
C LYS A 585 13.63 -16.55 -48.21
N PRO A 586 12.99 -15.78 -49.11
CA PRO A 586 11.71 -16.15 -49.68
C PRO A 586 11.84 -17.45 -50.50
N VAL A 587 10.87 -18.36 -50.32
CA VAL A 587 10.75 -19.62 -51.08
C VAL A 587 10.54 -19.34 -52.57
N SER A 588 9.83 -18.26 -52.89
CA SER A 588 9.73 -17.74 -54.25
C SER A 588 9.39 -16.25 -54.24
N ARG A 589 9.96 -15.51 -55.18
CA ARG A 589 9.65 -14.10 -55.43
C ARG A 589 9.13 -13.93 -56.86
N TRP A 590 8.05 -13.18 -57.01
CA TRP A 590 7.48 -12.77 -58.28
C TRP A 590 7.45 -11.24 -58.32
N ASP A 591 8.13 -10.63 -59.31
CA ASP A 591 8.16 -9.18 -59.50
C ASP A 591 7.23 -8.78 -60.64
N ALA A 592 6.36 -7.80 -60.39
CA ALA A 592 5.43 -7.23 -61.38
C ALA A 592 5.98 -5.97 -62.07
N GLY A 593 7.14 -5.46 -61.62
CA GLY A 593 7.72 -4.18 -62.07
C GLY A 593 7.28 -2.99 -61.19
N ASP A 594 7.94 -1.84 -61.36
CA ASP A 594 7.62 -0.56 -60.67
C ASP A 594 7.60 -0.64 -59.12
N GLY A 595 8.43 -1.50 -58.54
CA GLY A 595 8.51 -1.71 -57.09
C GLY A 595 7.43 -2.63 -56.52
N ARG A 596 6.57 -3.22 -57.37
CA ARG A 596 5.54 -4.18 -56.98
C ARG A 596 6.03 -5.62 -57.05
N PHE A 597 5.87 -6.37 -55.97
CA PHE A 597 6.33 -7.76 -55.88
C PHE A 597 5.51 -8.61 -54.90
N VAL A 598 5.55 -9.92 -55.06
CA VAL A 598 4.98 -10.91 -54.15
C VAL A 598 6.05 -11.92 -53.76
N GLU A 599 6.37 -11.97 -52.47
CA GLU A 599 7.29 -12.94 -51.86
C GLU A 599 6.52 -13.95 -51.02
N MET A 600 6.83 -15.23 -51.21
CA MET A 600 6.22 -16.33 -50.45
C MET A 600 7.26 -16.93 -49.51
N TYR A 601 6.92 -17.02 -48.23
CA TYR A 601 7.73 -17.60 -47.16
C TYR A 601 7.15 -18.94 -46.72
N GLU A 602 7.93 -19.75 -45.97
CA GLU A 602 7.46 -21.02 -45.44
C GLU A 602 6.20 -20.84 -44.57
N GLY A 603 5.24 -21.77 -44.71
CA GLY A 603 3.97 -21.71 -43.98
C GLY A 603 2.88 -20.81 -44.61
N SER A 604 2.91 -20.61 -45.93
CA SER A 604 1.88 -19.87 -46.70
C SER A 604 1.80 -18.37 -46.40
N ARG A 605 2.86 -17.79 -45.81
CA ARG A 605 2.95 -16.35 -45.58
C ARG A 605 3.34 -15.63 -46.87
N LEU A 606 2.56 -14.62 -47.25
CA LEU A 606 2.84 -13.75 -48.39
C LEU A 606 3.25 -12.36 -47.90
N VAL A 607 4.28 -11.80 -48.53
CA VAL A 607 4.69 -10.40 -48.38
C VAL A 607 4.52 -9.75 -49.74
N VAL A 608 3.79 -8.63 -49.79
CA VAL A 608 3.51 -7.91 -51.04
C VAL A 608 4.09 -6.52 -50.93
N GLY A 609 4.98 -6.17 -51.87
CA GLY A 609 5.42 -4.80 -52.06
C GLY A 609 4.46 -4.08 -52.99
N ALA A 610 3.88 -2.97 -52.53
CA ALA A 610 3.07 -2.03 -53.32
C ALA A 610 3.03 -0.68 -52.58
N ALA A 611 2.66 0.41 -53.27
CA ALA A 611 2.66 1.75 -52.66
C ALA A 611 1.47 1.96 -51.72
N ASP A 612 0.32 1.33 -52.02
CA ASP A 612 -0.90 1.39 -51.21
C ASP A 612 -1.67 0.07 -51.22
N LYS A 613 -2.77 0.01 -50.44
CA LYS A 613 -3.57 -1.21 -50.25
C LYS A 613 -4.28 -1.65 -51.53
N GLU A 614 -4.83 -0.72 -52.30
CA GLU A 614 -5.57 -1.02 -53.53
C GLU A 614 -4.63 -1.56 -54.63
N GLU A 615 -3.38 -1.11 -54.62
CA GLU A 615 -2.33 -1.62 -55.48
C GLU A 615 -1.78 -2.97 -55.00
N ALA A 616 -1.70 -3.21 -53.68
CA ALA A 616 -1.37 -4.52 -53.13
C ALA A 616 -2.40 -5.59 -53.51
N ASP A 617 -3.70 -5.28 -53.36
CA ASP A 617 -4.79 -6.20 -53.68
C ASP A 617 -4.80 -6.57 -55.18
N ARG A 618 -4.63 -5.58 -56.08
CA ARG A 618 -4.44 -5.84 -57.53
C ARG A 618 -3.22 -6.69 -57.83
N THR A 619 -2.10 -6.43 -57.17
CA THR A 619 -0.85 -7.19 -57.38
C THR A 619 -1.00 -8.65 -56.95
N ILE A 620 -1.78 -8.91 -55.90
CA ILE A 620 -2.13 -10.28 -55.47
C ILE A 620 -3.03 -10.97 -56.51
N GLU A 621 -4.01 -10.27 -57.08
CA GLU A 621 -4.88 -10.82 -58.12
C GLU A 621 -4.09 -11.17 -59.39
N GLU A 622 -3.22 -10.26 -59.86
CA GLU A 622 -2.31 -10.48 -61.00
C GLU A 622 -1.38 -11.68 -60.77
N TRP A 623 -0.78 -11.77 -59.58
CA TRP A 623 0.05 -12.93 -59.20
C TRP A 623 -0.75 -14.23 -59.19
N THR A 624 -1.98 -14.21 -58.68
CA THR A 624 -2.85 -15.39 -58.58
C THR A 624 -3.24 -15.90 -59.97
N GLN A 625 -3.54 -14.99 -60.91
CA GLN A 625 -3.81 -15.32 -62.31
C GLN A 625 -2.56 -15.86 -63.02
N TRP A 626 -1.39 -15.22 -62.83
CA TRP A 626 -0.12 -15.71 -63.36
C TRP A 626 0.23 -17.13 -62.86
N ARG A 627 -0.07 -17.42 -61.59
CA ARG A 627 0.17 -18.72 -60.96
C ARG A 627 -0.74 -19.81 -61.53
N GLN A 628 -1.97 -19.46 -61.92
CA GLN A 628 -2.91 -20.37 -62.58
C GLN A 628 -2.51 -20.66 -64.04
N MET A 629 -1.87 -19.71 -64.74
CA MET A 629 -1.44 -19.86 -66.13
C MET A 629 -0.05 -20.50 -66.31
N SER A 630 0.72 -20.68 -65.25
CA SER A 630 2.06 -21.29 -65.32
C SER A 630 2.02 -22.83 -65.35
N PRO A 631 2.82 -23.50 -66.20
CA PRO A 631 2.75 -24.97 -66.41
C PRO A 631 3.10 -25.82 -65.17
N ARG A 632 3.75 -25.25 -64.15
CA ARG A 632 4.00 -25.91 -62.85
C ARG A 632 2.82 -25.83 -61.85
N GLY A 633 1.85 -24.95 -62.09
CA GLY A 633 0.65 -24.78 -61.25
C GLY A 633 -0.39 -25.89 -61.45
N ALA A 634 -0.57 -26.32 -62.70
CA ALA A 634 -1.53 -27.38 -63.06
C ALA A 634 -1.18 -28.75 -62.43
N GLN A 635 0.11 -29.07 -62.32
CA GLN A 635 0.58 -30.34 -61.76
C GLN A 635 0.37 -30.41 -60.23
N ARG A 636 0.61 -29.31 -59.50
CA ARG A 636 0.36 -29.23 -58.05
C ARG A 636 -1.11 -29.08 -57.68
N ALA A 637 -1.93 -28.44 -58.52
CA ALA A 637 -3.38 -28.37 -58.30
C ALA A 637 -4.03 -29.76 -58.39
N SER A 638 -3.57 -30.59 -59.34
CA SER A 638 -3.96 -32.00 -59.47
C SER A 638 -3.56 -32.83 -58.24
N GLU A 639 -2.33 -32.68 -57.74
CA GLU A 639 -1.87 -33.37 -56.53
C GLU A 639 -2.64 -32.96 -55.27
N VAL A 640 -2.92 -31.67 -55.08
CA VAL A 640 -3.69 -31.18 -53.93
C VAL A 640 -5.15 -31.64 -53.99
N GLN A 641 -5.76 -31.69 -55.19
CA GLN A 641 -7.11 -32.25 -55.37
C GLN A 641 -7.14 -33.77 -55.13
N ALA A 642 -6.10 -34.51 -55.53
CA ALA A 642 -5.99 -35.94 -55.25
C ALA A 642 -5.84 -36.24 -53.75
N VAL A 643 -5.04 -35.43 -53.03
CA VAL A 643 -4.87 -35.56 -51.57
C VAL A 643 -6.15 -35.19 -50.82
N ALA A 644 -6.86 -34.14 -51.26
CA ALA A 644 -8.15 -33.77 -50.68
C ALA A 644 -9.22 -34.85 -50.91
N ALA A 645 -9.29 -35.42 -52.11
CA ALA A 645 -10.23 -36.50 -52.42
C ALA A 645 -9.93 -37.77 -51.61
N ALA A 646 -8.65 -38.11 -51.41
CA ALA A 646 -8.25 -39.25 -50.56
C ALA A 646 -8.60 -39.03 -49.08
N ALA A 647 -8.46 -37.81 -48.58
CA ALA A 647 -8.84 -37.46 -47.21
C ALA A 647 -10.36 -37.52 -47.00
N GLU A 648 -11.15 -37.06 -47.99
CA GLU A 648 -12.62 -37.14 -47.97
C GLU A 648 -13.09 -38.61 -47.96
N GLN A 649 -12.49 -39.46 -48.80
CA GLN A 649 -12.81 -40.89 -48.83
C GLN A 649 -12.42 -41.61 -47.53
N ALA A 650 -11.29 -41.26 -46.92
CA ALA A 650 -10.89 -41.80 -45.62
C ALA A 650 -11.85 -41.36 -44.49
N ARG A 651 -12.40 -40.14 -44.56
CA ARG A 651 -13.42 -39.66 -43.61
C ARG A 651 -14.73 -40.43 -43.76
N LEU A 652 -15.21 -40.60 -44.99
CA LEU A 652 -16.43 -41.35 -45.28
C LEU A 652 -16.31 -42.83 -44.89
N ALA A 653 -15.14 -43.44 -45.08
CA ALA A 653 -14.88 -44.81 -44.63
C ALA A 653 -14.96 -44.94 -43.10
N ARG A 654 -14.40 -43.99 -42.34
CA ARG A 654 -14.52 -43.96 -40.87
C ARG A 654 -15.95 -43.75 -40.40
N GLU A 655 -16.70 -42.86 -41.06
CA GLU A 655 -18.11 -42.63 -40.75
C GLU A 655 -18.96 -43.89 -41.04
N GLN A 656 -18.65 -44.66 -42.09
CA GLN A 656 -19.31 -45.93 -42.37
C GLN A 656 -18.97 -47.03 -41.35
N GLU A 657 -17.70 -47.12 -40.94
CA GLU A 657 -17.26 -48.07 -39.91
C GLU A 657 -17.92 -47.76 -38.55
N GLU A 658 -18.03 -46.49 -38.20
CA GLU A 658 -18.69 -46.04 -36.97
C GLU A 658 -20.20 -46.28 -37.00
N ARG A 659 -20.87 -46.06 -38.14
CA ARG A 659 -22.28 -46.45 -38.33
C ARG A 659 -22.48 -47.96 -38.19
N GLY A 660 -21.60 -48.77 -38.78
CA GLY A 660 -21.66 -50.23 -38.66
C GLY A 660 -21.50 -50.70 -37.20
N ARG A 661 -20.61 -50.07 -36.43
CA ARG A 661 -20.48 -50.34 -34.99
C ARG A 661 -21.74 -49.99 -34.22
N VAL A 662 -22.35 -48.84 -34.51
CA VAL A 662 -23.59 -48.40 -33.83
C VAL A 662 -24.77 -49.30 -34.18
N GLU A 663 -24.88 -49.78 -35.42
CA GLU A 663 -25.91 -50.74 -35.84
C GLU A 663 -25.70 -52.12 -35.20
N ALA A 664 -24.47 -52.63 -35.15
CA ALA A 664 -24.15 -53.88 -34.47
C ALA A 664 -24.45 -53.78 -32.96
N GLN A 665 -24.17 -52.62 -32.34
CA GLN A 665 -24.47 -52.38 -30.94
C GLN A 665 -25.98 -52.28 -30.67
N LYS A 666 -26.76 -51.73 -31.62
CA LYS A 666 -28.23 -51.73 -31.57
C LYS A 666 -28.82 -53.12 -31.77
N GLN A 667 -28.29 -53.94 -32.67
CA GLN A 667 -28.71 -55.33 -32.85
C GLN A 667 -28.44 -56.15 -31.59
N ALA A 668 -27.24 -56.03 -31.01
CA ALA A 668 -26.89 -56.70 -29.75
C ALA A 668 -27.81 -56.25 -28.58
N LEU A 669 -28.17 -54.96 -28.53
CA LEU A 669 -29.15 -54.48 -27.54
C LEU A 669 -30.57 -55.02 -27.80
N GLY A 670 -30.97 -55.11 -29.06
CA GLY A 670 -32.28 -55.66 -29.45
C GLY A 670 -32.43 -57.14 -29.10
N GLU A 671 -31.40 -57.94 -29.37
CA GLU A 671 -31.37 -59.37 -29.01
C GLU A 671 -31.38 -59.55 -27.48
N ALA A 672 -30.67 -58.70 -26.73
CA ALA A 672 -30.68 -58.72 -25.27
C ALA A 672 -32.04 -58.30 -24.66
N VAL A 673 -32.83 -57.48 -25.36
CA VAL A 673 -34.18 -57.08 -24.94
C VAL A 673 -35.22 -58.15 -25.28
N VAL A 674 -35.04 -58.94 -26.35
CA VAL A 674 -35.92 -60.06 -26.72
C VAL A 674 -35.65 -61.31 -25.86
N ALA A 675 -34.42 -61.48 -25.37
CA ALA A 675 -34.05 -62.57 -24.47
C ALA A 675 -34.47 -62.37 -22.99
N LYS A 676 -35.08 -61.23 -22.67
CA LYS A 676 -35.50 -60.81 -21.33
C LYS A 676 -37.02 -60.66 -21.28
#